data_AF-A0A2V1AGB3-F1
#
_entry.id   AF-A0A2V1AGB3-F1
#
_cell.length_a   1.000
_cell.length_b   1.000
_cell.length_c   1.000
_cell.angle_alpha   90.00
_cell.angle_beta   90.00
_cell.angle_gamma   90.00
#
_symmetry.space_group_name_H-M   'P 1'
#
loop_
_entity.id
_entity.type
_entity.pdbx_description
1 polymer ?
#
loop_
_entity_poly.entity_id
_entity_poly.type
_entity_poly.pdbx_seq_one_letter_code
_entity_poly.pdbx_strand_id
1 'polypeptide(L)'
;MLDHIVTLDLPFETETQAEIAMKTMSVDPILKKDEIKVDYTIQSNLLTCRFAGVSDRVIRVAVSSAIDNIKTIIECMEEFDGKEKVVFQKEGGKHHEYSIRPDTFAFKVSNDPSKTDSIGAHPLQKGQGSESSFNVLEYIYKNATNYPFKDHSPQDVFNKYPETNAAKMARLKTRPRKTKMLVSDFIDDSLYNPHYGYFSQEVEIFHKDKPFDYNEIEDVDEFMDAWKKAYTKYDELNPEVNKVKAERAPSEDKEAKPKSSSKALISPQDMPRASPTSKFAKAAQTVHRQDLVASGGFPETKKSHQLWHTPTELFSPYYGEALARFIVVNYKLNGYYPYDDLIIYEMGGGNGTLMCNILNFIKQNEPDIYRRTQYKIIEISDQLALKQYSQALGQKLVSQGLDQNKVQIINKSIFKWDKVIHDPCFFIALEVFDNFAHDVIRYDVTTGEPYQGHVLVDESGDFYEFFTPELTRYADAYLSLRENGSFPILPQTRNMMGKVLSLKSMLPFVNTDSIHPLFHSTFKASVKDRLLPFKDHLTPGEFIPTRLLQFFQILKHRFPNHTLISSDFNYLPNTMPGYYNAPVVQTVIKDRMVDVSTYMCHQGYFDIMFPTDFALASDMYKQVTGKLARVESHKEFLQQWSDVEATTTKKGENPMLDFYKNVSFMVS
;
A
#
# COMPACT_ATOMS: atom_id res chain seq x y z
N MET A 1 33.30 27.89 41.34
CA MET A 1 33.94 26.65 40.87
C MET A 1 33.02 25.49 41.27
N LEU A 2 33.15 24.30 40.68
CA LEU A 2 32.34 23.12 41.07
C LEU A 2 32.98 22.50 42.32
N ASP A 3 32.80 23.17 43.46
CA ASP A 3 33.56 22.88 44.69
C ASP A 3 32.89 21.82 45.57
N HIS A 4 31.65 21.47 45.26
CA HIS A 4 30.92 20.41 45.92
C HIS A 4 31.06 19.14 45.09
N ILE A 5 31.46 18.03 45.70
CA ILE A 5 31.69 16.75 45.00
C ILE A 5 31.07 15.62 45.81
N VAL A 6 30.31 14.76 45.13
CA VAL A 6 29.75 13.52 45.68
C VAL A 6 30.00 12.38 44.71
N THR A 7 30.40 11.23 45.22
CA THR A 7 30.59 10.01 44.43
C THR A 7 29.63 8.95 44.93
N LEU A 8 28.95 8.28 44.00
CA LEU A 8 28.12 7.11 44.27
C LEU A 8 28.75 5.90 43.61
N ASP A 9 29.01 4.86 44.40
CA ASP A 9 29.52 3.59 43.92
C ASP A 9 28.39 2.55 43.99
N LEU A 10 28.03 2.01 42.83
CA LEU A 10 26.84 1.18 42.63
C LEU A 10 27.27 -0.20 42.12
N PRO A 11 27.21 -1.24 42.97
CA PRO A 11 27.55 -2.59 42.56
C PRO A 11 26.40 -3.21 41.77
N PHE A 12 26.71 -3.78 40.61
CA PHE A 12 25.81 -4.61 39.81
C PHE A 12 26.21 -6.09 39.94
N GLU A 13 25.32 -7.02 39.59
CA GLU A 13 25.61 -8.46 39.72
C GLU A 13 26.65 -8.93 38.69
N THR A 14 26.68 -8.28 37.52
CA THR A 14 27.64 -8.59 36.44
C THR A 14 28.28 -7.33 35.86
N GLU A 15 29.48 -7.47 35.29
CA GLU A 15 30.16 -6.41 34.53
C GLU A 15 29.31 -5.91 33.36
N THR A 16 28.55 -6.81 32.71
CA THR A 16 27.66 -6.46 31.59
C THR A 16 26.51 -5.57 32.03
N GLN A 17 25.90 -5.82 33.19
CA GLN A 17 24.85 -4.95 33.73
C GLN A 17 25.41 -3.56 34.07
N ALA A 18 26.59 -3.47 34.68
CA ALA A 18 27.26 -2.20 34.96
C ALA A 18 27.53 -1.40 33.68
N GLU A 19 28.01 -2.06 32.61
CA GLU A 19 28.21 -1.43 31.28
C GLU A 19 26.93 -0.87 30.67
N ILE A 20 25.84 -1.63 30.72
CA ILE A 20 24.54 -1.20 30.19
C ILE A 20 24.05 0.01 30.98
N ALA A 21 24.12 -0.03 32.31
CA ALA A 21 23.70 1.07 33.16
C ALA A 21 24.48 2.36 32.86
N MET A 22 25.82 2.31 32.72
CA MET A 22 26.62 3.49 32.36
C MET A 22 26.27 4.04 30.97
N LYS A 23 26.10 3.17 29.97
CA LYS A 23 25.73 3.59 28.61
C LYS A 23 24.38 4.30 28.62
N THR A 24 23.39 3.77 29.34
CA THR A 24 22.08 4.42 29.45
C THR A 24 22.17 5.76 30.19
N MET A 25 22.89 5.81 31.31
CA MET A 25 23.06 7.03 32.11
C MET A 25 23.84 8.15 31.41
N SER A 26 24.62 7.83 30.38
CA SER A 26 25.45 8.80 29.64
C SER A 26 24.76 9.40 28.40
N VAL A 27 23.56 8.95 28.04
CA VAL A 27 22.82 9.42 26.85
C VAL A 27 22.12 10.75 27.10
N ASP A 28 21.71 11.05 28.33
CA ASP A 28 21.00 12.28 28.65
C ASP A 28 21.94 13.48 28.79
N PRO A 29 21.81 14.53 27.95
CA PRO A 29 22.63 15.72 28.07
C PRO A 29 22.21 16.54 29.30
N ILE A 30 23.16 16.79 30.20
CA ILE A 30 22.95 17.67 31.35
C ILE A 30 22.58 19.07 30.86
N LEU A 31 21.33 19.48 31.13
CA LEU A 31 20.86 20.84 30.96
C LEU A 31 21.58 21.72 31.99
N LYS A 32 22.52 22.57 31.52
CA LYS A 32 23.39 23.48 32.29
C LYS A 32 24.70 22.89 32.84
N LYS A 33 25.62 22.58 31.91
CA LYS A 33 27.00 22.12 32.18
C LYS A 33 27.82 23.04 33.10
N ASP A 34 27.44 24.32 33.22
CA ASP A 34 28.13 25.31 34.05
C ASP A 34 27.75 25.22 35.54
N GLU A 35 26.60 24.60 35.86
CA GLU A 35 26.08 24.45 37.23
C GLU A 35 26.39 23.05 37.82
N ILE A 36 26.51 22.03 36.96
CA ILE A 36 26.80 20.66 37.36
C ILE A 36 27.51 19.85 36.27
N LYS A 37 28.44 18.99 36.70
CA LYS A 37 29.11 17.98 35.90
C LYS A 37 28.92 16.61 36.54
N VAL A 38 28.61 15.59 35.73
CA VAL A 38 28.57 14.20 36.16
C VAL A 38 29.50 13.38 35.27
N ASP A 39 30.41 12.65 35.90
CA ASP A 39 31.34 11.73 35.25
C ASP A 39 30.98 10.30 35.65
N TYR A 40 30.91 9.38 34.69
CA TYR A 40 30.61 7.97 34.92
C TYR A 40 31.83 7.12 34.57
N THR A 41 32.20 6.21 35.47
CA THR A 41 33.31 5.26 35.26
C THR A 41 32.92 3.89 35.76
N ILE A 42 33.38 2.84 35.09
CA ILE A 42 33.16 1.45 35.53
C ILE A 42 34.50 0.82 35.88
N GLN A 43 34.49 0.01 36.94
CA GLN A 43 35.54 -0.95 37.23
C GLN A 43 34.91 -2.32 37.50
N SER A 44 35.01 -3.25 36.55
CA SER A 44 34.32 -4.55 36.60
C SER A 44 32.80 -4.37 36.77
N ASN A 45 32.20 -4.91 37.83
CA ASN A 45 30.77 -4.79 38.12
C ASN A 45 30.40 -3.54 38.96
N LEU A 46 31.33 -2.63 39.21
CA LEU A 46 31.08 -1.42 39.99
C LEU A 46 30.97 -0.20 39.08
N LEU A 47 29.82 0.46 39.09
CA LEU A 47 29.60 1.75 38.43
C LEU A 47 29.81 2.88 39.43
N THR A 48 30.75 3.77 39.14
CA THR A 48 31.03 4.98 39.91
C THR A 48 30.48 6.20 39.18
N CYS A 49 29.55 6.90 39.83
CA CYS A 49 28.96 8.15 39.36
C CYS A 49 29.52 9.32 40.20
N ARG A 50 30.34 10.18 39.60
CA ARG A 50 30.95 11.34 40.27
C ARG A 50 30.24 12.61 39.87
N PHE A 51 29.58 13.26 40.83
CA PHE A 51 28.86 14.51 40.68
C PHE A 51 29.73 15.67 41.21
N ALA A 52 29.85 16.73 40.43
CA ALA A 52 30.49 17.98 40.82
C ALA A 52 29.54 19.15 40.55
N GLY A 53 29.20 19.94 41.57
CA GLY A 53 28.17 20.97 41.49
C GLY A 53 28.58 22.30 42.14
N VAL A 54 27.87 23.37 41.80
CA VAL A 54 28.08 24.71 42.39
C VAL A 54 27.49 24.88 43.80
N SER A 55 26.64 23.95 44.25
CA SER A 55 26.08 23.94 45.61
C SER A 55 25.57 22.54 46.01
N ASP A 56 25.48 22.28 47.32
CA ASP A 56 24.90 21.04 47.85
C ASP A 56 23.45 20.80 47.40
N ARG A 57 22.67 21.87 47.16
CA ARG A 57 21.30 21.77 46.66
C ARG A 57 21.25 21.20 45.25
N VAL A 58 22.14 21.66 44.37
CA VAL A 58 22.23 21.21 42.97
C VAL A 58 22.69 19.75 42.93
N ILE A 59 23.68 19.37 43.75
CA ILE A 59 24.13 17.98 43.84
C ILE A 59 23.01 17.07 44.34
N ARG A 60 22.27 17.46 45.38
CA ARG A 60 21.17 16.64 45.91
C ARG A 60 20.12 16.32 44.84
N VAL A 61 19.72 17.31 44.06
CA VAL A 61 18.72 17.14 42.98
C VAL A 61 19.25 16.18 41.91
N ALA A 62 20.51 16.34 41.51
CA ALA A 62 21.12 15.50 40.49
C ALA A 62 21.36 14.05 40.95
N VAL A 63 21.79 13.88 42.20
CA VAL A 63 21.92 12.56 42.83
C VAL A 63 20.57 11.87 42.92
N SER A 64 19.51 12.56 43.35
CA SER A 64 18.15 11.99 43.39
C SER A 64 17.67 11.56 42.00
N SER A 65 17.83 12.42 40.98
CA SER A 65 17.46 12.08 39.61
C SER A 65 18.26 10.89 39.06
N ALA A 66 19.55 10.79 39.40
CA ALA A 66 20.37 9.67 38.97
C ALA A 66 19.92 8.36 39.63
N ILE A 67 19.59 8.39 40.92
CA ILE A 67 19.07 7.22 41.65
C ILE A 67 17.73 6.75 41.04
N ASP A 68 16.83 7.67 40.70
CA ASP A 68 15.55 7.33 40.06
C ASP A 68 15.77 6.63 38.70
N ASN A 69 16.67 7.17 37.86
CA ASN A 69 17.02 6.55 36.59
C ASN A 69 17.67 5.17 36.76
N ILE A 70 18.57 5.02 37.73
CA ILE A 70 19.21 3.74 38.06
C ILE A 70 18.16 2.72 38.52
N LYS A 71 17.19 3.14 39.33
CA LYS A 71 16.09 2.28 39.75
C LYS A 71 15.29 1.76 38.55
N THR A 72 14.92 2.62 37.61
CA THR A 72 14.23 2.20 36.37
C THR A 72 15.07 1.25 35.52
N ILE A 73 16.39 1.45 35.44
CA ILE A 73 17.30 0.54 34.73
C ILE A 73 17.30 -0.84 35.38
N ILE A 74 17.36 -0.91 36.71
CA ILE A 74 17.35 -2.17 37.46
C ILE A 74 15.98 -2.87 37.30
N GLU A 75 14.86 -2.16 37.43
CA GLU A 75 13.52 -2.71 37.20
C GLU A 75 13.38 -3.27 35.77
N CYS A 76 13.97 -2.61 34.76
CA CYS A 76 14.02 -3.15 33.41
C CYS A 76 14.88 -4.41 33.34
N MET A 77 16.06 -4.43 33.96
CA MET A 77 16.92 -5.62 33.96
C MET A 77 16.21 -6.82 34.60
N GLU A 78 15.54 -6.62 35.74
CA GLU A 78 14.78 -7.68 36.43
C GLU A 78 13.60 -8.21 35.59
N GLU A 79 12.89 -7.35 34.86
CA GLU A 79 11.78 -7.75 33.97
C GLU A 79 12.24 -8.61 32.78
N PHE A 80 13.51 -8.49 32.39
CA PHE A 80 14.10 -9.22 31.26
C PHE A 80 15.07 -10.35 31.69
N ASP A 81 15.51 -10.40 32.95
CA ASP A 81 16.35 -11.47 33.48
C ASP A 81 15.54 -12.76 33.65
N GLY A 82 16.05 -13.88 33.13
CA GLY A 82 15.40 -15.19 33.20
C GLY A 82 14.35 -15.50 32.12
N LYS A 83 13.94 -14.52 31.30
CA LYS A 83 13.30 -14.82 30.02
C LYS A 83 14.40 -15.30 29.06
N GLU A 84 14.18 -16.43 28.37
CA GLU A 84 15.10 -16.84 27.30
C GLU A 84 15.36 -15.59 26.45
N LYS A 85 16.64 -15.31 26.18
CA LYS A 85 16.99 -14.36 25.13
C LYS A 85 16.33 -14.90 23.88
N VAL A 86 15.12 -14.44 23.60
CA VAL A 86 14.65 -14.27 22.24
C VAL A 86 15.69 -13.32 21.72
N VAL A 87 16.72 -13.91 21.12
CA VAL A 87 17.57 -13.22 20.20
C VAL A 87 16.56 -12.77 19.17
N PHE A 88 16.04 -11.56 19.35
CA PHE A 88 15.75 -10.70 18.23
C PHE A 88 17.10 -10.65 17.54
N GLN A 89 17.32 -11.65 16.68
CA GLN A 89 18.10 -11.40 15.52
C GLN A 89 17.35 -10.20 14.94
N LYS A 90 17.93 -9.02 15.17
CA LYS A 90 18.28 -8.21 14.02
C LYS A 90 19.10 -9.11 13.08
N GLU A 91 18.46 -10.12 12.47
CA GLU A 91 18.26 -10.05 11.04
C GLU A 91 17.68 -8.65 10.90
N GLY A 92 18.57 -7.66 10.73
CA GLY A 92 18.16 -6.48 10.03
C GLY A 92 17.48 -7.08 8.84
N GLY A 93 16.15 -6.94 8.77
CA GLY A 93 15.42 -7.26 7.59
C GLY A 93 16.25 -6.57 6.55
N LYS A 94 16.99 -7.35 5.76
CA LYS A 94 17.53 -6.82 4.54
C LYS A 94 16.23 -6.38 3.92
N HIS A 95 16.00 -5.07 3.89
CA HIS A 95 15.11 -4.48 2.91
C HIS A 95 15.57 -5.16 1.64
N HIS A 96 14.84 -6.19 1.23
CA HIS A 96 15.18 -6.95 0.05
C HIS A 96 14.88 -5.94 -1.02
N GLU A 97 15.93 -5.27 -1.47
CA GLU A 97 15.84 -4.18 -2.41
C GLU A 97 15.53 -4.82 -3.77
N TYR A 98 14.24 -5.16 -3.97
CA TYR A 98 13.67 -5.56 -5.25
C TYR A 98 13.50 -4.36 -6.18
N SER A 99 13.88 -3.17 -5.70
CA SER A 99 14.06 -1.95 -6.47
C SER A 99 14.92 -2.23 -7.69
N ILE A 100 14.37 -1.93 -8.86
CA ILE A 100 15.12 -1.91 -10.12
C ILE A 100 15.45 -0.46 -10.49
N ARG A 101 15.77 0.37 -9.50
CA ARG A 101 16.18 1.76 -9.69
C ARG A 101 17.48 2.07 -8.92
N PRO A 102 18.27 3.05 -9.38
CA PRO A 102 19.25 3.73 -8.54
C PRO A 102 18.54 4.77 -7.67
N ASP A 103 18.67 4.70 -6.35
CA ASP A 103 17.85 5.43 -5.35
C ASP A 103 18.13 6.94 -5.23
N THR A 104 18.45 7.60 -6.34
CA THR A 104 19.02 8.95 -6.29
C THR A 104 18.52 9.90 -7.38
N PHE A 105 17.68 9.45 -8.32
CA PHE A 105 17.30 10.30 -9.47
C PHE A 105 15.80 10.28 -9.76
N ALA A 106 15.24 11.48 -9.94
CA ALA A 106 13.90 11.73 -10.45
C ALA A 106 14.08 12.73 -11.59
N PHE A 107 13.88 12.28 -12.83
CA PHE A 107 14.37 12.96 -14.03
C PHE A 107 13.36 13.95 -14.62
N LYS A 108 13.68 15.24 -14.68
CA LYS A 108 12.82 16.28 -15.29
C LYS A 108 13.04 16.39 -16.79
N VAL A 109 11.93 16.59 -17.52
CA VAL A 109 11.86 16.67 -18.99
C VAL A 109 11.19 18.00 -19.37
N SER A 110 11.60 18.60 -20.50
CA SER A 110 11.01 19.83 -21.05
C SER A 110 9.92 19.53 -22.08
N ASN A 111 8.92 20.42 -22.18
CA ASN A 111 7.88 20.39 -23.22
C ASN A 111 8.39 20.78 -24.63
N ASP A 112 9.60 21.34 -24.74
CA ASP A 112 10.09 21.87 -26.02
C ASP A 112 11.26 21.02 -26.58
N PRO A 113 10.99 20.13 -27.56
CA PRO A 113 12.03 19.32 -28.19
C PRO A 113 13.05 20.16 -28.98
N SER A 114 12.76 21.43 -29.26
CA SER A 114 13.69 22.37 -29.92
C SER A 114 14.58 23.14 -28.93
N LYS A 115 14.31 23.05 -27.62
CA LYS A 115 15.12 23.63 -26.55
C LYS A 115 15.82 22.56 -25.73
N THR A 116 16.59 21.70 -26.40
CA THR A 116 17.58 20.83 -25.75
C THR A 116 18.53 21.60 -24.83
N ASP A 117 18.69 22.92 -25.03
CA ASP A 117 19.60 23.78 -24.28
C ASP A 117 18.96 24.55 -23.10
N SER A 118 17.62 24.53 -22.93
CA SER A 118 16.95 25.39 -21.91
C SER A 118 16.80 24.76 -20.53
N ILE A 119 16.85 23.43 -20.43
CA ILE A 119 17.25 22.75 -19.20
C ILE A 119 18.75 22.63 -19.36
N GLY A 120 19.53 23.48 -18.69
CA GLY A 120 20.99 23.48 -18.82
C GLY A 120 21.52 22.05 -18.77
N ALA A 121 22.51 21.74 -19.63
CA ALA A 121 23.09 20.41 -19.75
C ALA A 121 23.22 19.75 -18.37
N HIS A 122 22.67 18.54 -18.21
CA HIS A 122 22.76 17.83 -16.95
C HIS A 122 24.23 17.86 -16.53
N PRO A 123 24.61 18.22 -15.28
CA PRO A 123 26.02 18.50 -14.95
C PRO A 123 27.02 17.33 -15.10
N LEU A 124 26.60 16.19 -15.67
CA LEU A 124 27.44 15.03 -16.08
C LEU A 124 27.54 14.87 -17.61
N GLN A 125 26.87 15.72 -18.38
CA GLN A 125 26.86 15.72 -19.84
C GLN A 125 28.04 16.57 -20.33
N LYS A 126 28.97 15.95 -21.06
CA LYS A 126 30.05 16.68 -21.72
C LYS A 126 29.45 17.57 -22.81
N GLY A 127 29.51 18.88 -22.61
CA GLY A 127 29.28 19.83 -23.70
C GLY A 127 30.31 19.60 -24.80
N GLN A 128 29.86 19.41 -26.04
CA GLN A 128 30.72 19.52 -27.22
C GLN A 128 31.10 21.00 -27.38
N GLY A 129 32.11 21.47 -26.64
CA GLY A 129 32.62 22.83 -26.83
C GLY A 129 33.33 23.53 -25.65
N SER A 130 33.51 22.94 -24.46
CA SER A 130 34.29 23.61 -23.41
C SER A 130 35.70 23.02 -23.28
N GLU A 131 36.69 23.68 -23.89
CA GLU A 131 38.06 23.56 -23.42
C GLU A 131 38.18 24.16 -22.01
N SER A 132 38.94 23.48 -21.16
CA SER A 132 39.55 23.98 -19.92
C SER A 132 38.68 24.19 -18.66
N SER A 133 38.35 23.10 -17.96
CA SER A 133 38.82 22.87 -16.59
C SER A 133 38.38 21.48 -16.11
N PHE A 134 39.29 20.75 -15.46
CA PHE A 134 38.97 19.45 -14.86
C PHE A 134 38.04 19.71 -13.66
N ASN A 135 36.74 19.45 -13.79
CA ASN A 135 35.80 19.61 -12.69
C ASN A 135 35.94 18.41 -11.74
N VAL A 136 36.73 18.58 -10.68
CA VAL A 136 37.03 17.53 -9.69
C VAL A 136 35.76 17.02 -9.00
N LEU A 137 34.74 17.88 -8.81
CA LEU A 137 33.43 17.44 -8.35
C LEU A 137 32.78 16.52 -9.40
N GLU A 138 32.71 16.91 -10.66
CA GLU A 138 32.14 16.08 -11.74
C GLU A 138 32.84 14.71 -11.84
N TYR A 139 34.17 14.65 -11.71
CA TYR A 139 34.93 13.39 -11.73
C TYR A 139 34.69 12.52 -10.48
N ILE A 140 34.68 13.11 -9.28
CA ILE A 140 34.37 12.39 -8.03
C ILE A 140 32.93 11.88 -8.06
N TYR A 141 31.97 12.69 -8.49
CA TYR A 141 30.55 12.34 -8.52
C TYR A 141 30.17 11.42 -9.68
N LYS A 142 30.77 11.50 -10.88
CA LYS A 142 30.58 10.50 -11.97
C LYS A 142 31.08 9.11 -11.57
N ASN A 143 32.09 9.07 -10.69
CA ASN A 143 32.62 7.83 -10.12
C ASN A 143 31.93 7.41 -8.81
N ALA A 144 31.23 8.33 -8.12
CA ALA A 144 30.50 8.07 -6.87
C ALA A 144 28.98 7.86 -7.05
N THR A 145 28.40 8.32 -8.16
CA THR A 145 26.97 8.17 -8.50
C THR A 145 26.83 7.33 -9.76
N ASN A 146 26.01 6.28 -9.71
CA ASN A 146 25.72 5.42 -10.87
C ASN A 146 24.75 6.14 -11.85
N TYR A 147 25.15 7.29 -12.41
CA TYR A 147 24.30 7.99 -13.39
C TYR A 147 24.02 7.06 -14.58
N PRO A 148 22.75 6.70 -14.84
CA PRO A 148 22.42 5.58 -15.71
C PRO A 148 22.59 5.89 -17.20
N PHE A 149 22.66 7.16 -17.58
CA PHE A 149 22.53 7.60 -18.98
C PHE A 149 23.84 8.00 -19.67
N LYS A 150 24.98 7.80 -19.00
CA LYS A 150 26.33 8.12 -19.52
C LYS A 150 26.40 9.57 -20.03
N ASP A 151 26.49 9.78 -21.34
CA ASP A 151 26.65 11.09 -21.99
C ASP A 151 25.35 11.63 -22.59
N HIS A 152 24.22 10.95 -22.39
CA HIS A 152 22.90 11.40 -22.84
C HIS A 152 22.19 12.25 -21.79
N SER A 153 21.44 13.26 -22.24
CA SER A 153 20.55 14.01 -21.36
C SER A 153 19.32 13.17 -20.98
N PRO A 154 18.67 13.46 -19.84
CA PRO A 154 17.39 12.84 -19.50
C PRO A 154 16.34 13.00 -20.61
N GLN A 155 16.32 14.16 -21.29
CA GLN A 155 15.43 14.42 -22.42
C GLN A 155 15.68 13.45 -23.59
N ASP A 156 16.94 13.24 -23.98
CA ASP A 156 17.30 12.34 -25.08
C ASP A 156 16.86 10.90 -24.77
N VAL A 157 17.08 10.48 -23.52
CA VAL A 157 16.70 9.15 -23.05
C VAL A 157 15.18 9.00 -23.03
N PHE A 158 14.46 9.97 -22.50
CA PHE A 158 13.00 9.95 -22.47
C PHE A 158 12.39 9.92 -23.88
N ASN A 159 12.97 10.67 -24.82
CA ASN A 159 12.53 10.72 -26.21
C ASN A 159 12.86 9.45 -27.01
N LYS A 160 13.89 8.70 -26.60
CA LYS A 160 14.31 7.46 -27.26
C LYS A 160 13.25 6.36 -27.19
N TYR A 161 12.47 6.29 -26.10
CA TYR A 161 11.55 5.18 -25.86
C TYR A 161 10.09 5.54 -26.20
N PRO A 162 9.37 4.65 -26.91
CA PRO A 162 7.97 4.87 -27.26
C PRO A 162 7.06 4.83 -26.03
N GLU A 163 5.97 5.59 -26.10
CA GLU A 163 4.94 5.63 -25.06
C GLU A 163 3.92 4.48 -25.21
N THR A 164 3.57 3.87 -24.08
CA THR A 164 2.54 2.85 -23.98
C THR A 164 1.60 3.09 -22.80
N ASN A 165 0.55 2.27 -22.70
CA ASN A 165 -0.42 2.29 -21.61
C ASN A 165 -0.85 0.87 -21.23
N ALA A 166 -1.57 0.73 -20.12
CA ALA A 166 -2.01 -0.56 -19.60
C ALA A 166 -2.88 -1.35 -20.59
N ALA A 167 -3.72 -0.66 -21.38
CA ALA A 167 -4.57 -1.31 -22.38
C ALA A 167 -3.78 -1.98 -23.53
N LYS A 168 -2.66 -1.39 -23.94
CA LYS A 168 -1.71 -2.01 -24.89
C LYS A 168 -0.96 -3.16 -24.21
N MET A 169 -0.54 -2.98 -22.97
CA MET A 169 0.24 -3.97 -22.21
C MET A 169 -0.55 -5.24 -21.88
N ALA A 170 -1.85 -5.11 -21.61
CA ALA A 170 -2.75 -6.24 -21.39
C ALA A 170 -2.86 -7.21 -22.59
N ARG A 171 -2.36 -6.83 -23.77
CA ARG A 171 -2.27 -7.69 -24.97
C ARG A 171 -0.95 -8.45 -25.06
N LEU A 172 0.05 -8.05 -24.27
CA LEU A 172 1.39 -8.63 -24.28
C LEU A 172 1.50 -9.69 -23.19
N LYS A 173 1.98 -10.88 -23.58
CA LYS A 173 2.21 -12.00 -22.64
C LYS A 173 3.46 -11.81 -21.78
N THR A 174 4.32 -10.88 -22.15
CA THR A 174 5.62 -10.64 -21.52
C THR A 174 5.73 -9.19 -21.12
N ARG A 175 6.34 -8.95 -19.96
CA ARG A 175 6.60 -7.62 -19.43
C ARG A 175 7.36 -6.76 -20.45
N PRO A 176 7.00 -5.48 -20.59
CA PRO A 176 7.60 -4.62 -21.60
C PRO A 176 9.04 -4.27 -21.26
N ARG A 177 9.82 -4.01 -22.30
CA ARG A 177 11.12 -3.33 -22.25
C ARG A 177 11.14 -2.27 -23.33
N LYS A 178 12.08 -1.33 -23.22
CA LYS A 178 12.23 -0.25 -24.19
C LYS A 178 10.95 0.57 -24.37
N THR A 179 10.31 0.95 -23.28
CA THR A 179 9.06 1.71 -23.31
C THR A 179 9.03 2.73 -22.20
N LYS A 180 8.17 3.74 -22.32
CA LYS A 180 7.73 4.58 -21.21
C LYS A 180 6.21 4.53 -21.08
N MET A 181 5.70 4.76 -19.88
CA MET A 181 4.27 4.84 -19.59
C MET A 181 4.02 5.73 -18.36
N LEU A 182 2.78 6.15 -18.15
CA LEU A 182 2.37 6.84 -16.94
C LEU A 182 2.57 5.96 -15.71
N VAL A 183 2.77 6.57 -14.54
CA VAL A 183 2.85 5.81 -13.28
C VAL A 183 1.57 5.01 -13.04
N SER A 184 0.39 5.59 -13.31
CA SER A 184 -0.87 4.86 -13.18
C SER A 184 -0.97 3.67 -14.14
N ASP A 185 -0.40 3.77 -15.34
CA ASP A 185 -0.38 2.66 -16.30
C ASP A 185 0.57 1.54 -15.85
N PHE A 186 1.71 1.90 -15.26
CA PHE A 186 2.65 0.93 -14.70
C PHE A 186 2.04 0.16 -13.53
N ILE A 187 1.34 0.86 -12.62
CA ILE A 187 0.65 0.25 -11.48
C ILE A 187 -0.49 -0.65 -11.97
N ASP A 188 -1.32 -0.18 -12.91
CA ASP A 188 -2.39 -0.99 -13.50
C ASP A 188 -1.87 -2.26 -14.18
N ASP A 189 -0.79 -2.15 -14.96
CA ASP A 189 -0.12 -3.30 -15.56
C ASP A 189 0.45 -4.26 -14.50
N SER A 190 0.96 -3.73 -13.39
CA SER A 190 1.47 -4.53 -12.27
C SER A 190 0.38 -5.31 -11.57
N LEU A 191 -0.82 -4.75 -11.42
CA LEU A 191 -1.92 -5.35 -10.68
C LEU A 191 -2.82 -6.23 -11.59
N TYR A 192 -3.19 -5.74 -12.77
CA TYR A 192 -4.31 -6.25 -13.55
C TYR A 192 -3.95 -6.82 -14.93
N ASN A 193 -2.67 -6.88 -15.31
CA ASN A 193 -2.30 -7.51 -16.57
C ASN A 193 -2.71 -9.00 -16.58
N PRO A 194 -3.55 -9.46 -17.52
CA PRO A 194 -4.10 -10.84 -17.52
C PRO A 194 -3.06 -11.96 -17.53
N HIS A 195 -1.83 -11.66 -17.96
CA HIS A 195 -0.79 -12.67 -18.16
C HIS A 195 0.20 -12.76 -17.00
N TYR A 196 0.42 -11.66 -16.29
CA TYR A 196 1.46 -11.59 -15.27
C TYR A 196 1.17 -10.65 -14.11
N GLY A 197 0.04 -9.94 -14.12
CA GLY A 197 -0.37 -9.03 -13.06
C GLY A 197 -0.64 -9.77 -11.76
N TYR A 198 -0.62 -9.04 -10.65
CA TYR A 198 -0.76 -9.58 -9.30
C TYR A 198 -2.07 -10.37 -9.15
N PHE A 199 -3.20 -9.78 -9.55
CA PHE A 199 -4.52 -10.41 -9.46
C PHE A 199 -4.81 -11.45 -10.54
N SER A 200 -3.92 -11.61 -11.53
CA SER A 200 -4.02 -12.70 -12.51
C SER A 200 -3.43 -14.01 -12.01
N GLN A 201 -2.74 -13.98 -10.87
CA GLN A 201 -2.30 -15.17 -10.17
C GLN A 201 -3.49 -15.70 -9.35
N GLU A 202 -3.77 -17.00 -9.41
CA GLU A 202 -4.85 -17.60 -8.62
C GLU A 202 -4.61 -17.34 -7.12
N VAL A 203 -5.41 -16.43 -6.55
CA VAL A 203 -5.55 -16.19 -5.12
C VAL A 203 -6.70 -17.06 -4.64
N GLU A 204 -6.41 -17.99 -3.73
CA GLU A 204 -7.43 -18.78 -3.08
C GLU A 204 -7.95 -17.98 -1.88
N ILE A 205 -9.21 -17.56 -1.93
CA ILE A 205 -9.83 -16.82 -0.84
C ILE A 205 -10.51 -17.86 0.07
N PHE A 206 -10.08 -17.92 1.33
CA PHE A 206 -10.68 -18.79 2.34
C PHE A 206 -12.11 -18.35 2.67
N HIS A 207 -13.03 -19.32 2.73
CA HIS A 207 -14.37 -19.14 3.28
C HIS A 207 -14.67 -20.25 4.28
N LYS A 208 -15.16 -19.88 5.46
CA LYS A 208 -15.59 -20.85 6.48
C LYS A 208 -17.00 -21.35 6.17
N ASP A 209 -17.21 -22.66 6.19
CA ASP A 209 -18.53 -23.28 5.92
C ASP A 209 -19.65 -22.82 6.88
N LYS A 210 -19.30 -22.41 8.10
CA LYS A 210 -20.25 -22.00 9.14
C LYS A 210 -19.84 -20.66 9.78
N PRO A 211 -20.80 -19.76 10.04
CA PRO A 211 -20.54 -18.53 10.78
C PRO A 211 -19.89 -18.77 12.14
N PHE A 212 -19.27 -17.73 12.71
CA PHE A 212 -18.89 -17.77 14.13
C PHE A 212 -20.14 -17.56 14.99
N ASP A 213 -20.18 -18.30 16.09
CA ASP A 213 -21.11 -18.06 17.18
C ASP A 213 -20.39 -17.19 18.20
N TYR A 214 -20.45 -15.87 18.01
CA TYR A 214 -19.71 -14.91 18.84
C TYR A 214 -20.17 -14.95 20.30
N ASN A 215 -21.45 -15.24 20.53
CA ASN A 215 -22.02 -15.36 21.86
C ASN A 215 -21.48 -16.56 22.64
N GLU A 216 -20.85 -17.53 21.96
CA GLU A 216 -20.15 -18.65 22.60
C GLU A 216 -18.65 -18.42 22.78
N ILE A 217 -18.10 -17.39 22.15
CA ILE A 217 -16.69 -16.99 22.25
C ILE A 217 -16.52 -16.09 23.48
N GLU A 218 -15.55 -16.42 24.32
CA GLU A 218 -15.25 -15.70 25.56
C GLU A 218 -14.77 -14.26 25.26
N ASP A 219 -13.76 -14.11 24.40
CA ASP A 219 -13.09 -12.85 24.09
C ASP A 219 -12.44 -12.81 22.69
N VAL A 220 -11.82 -11.67 22.36
CA VAL A 220 -11.14 -11.45 21.09
C VAL A 220 -10.00 -12.45 20.84
N ASP A 221 -9.28 -12.89 21.86
CA ASP A 221 -8.17 -13.84 21.70
C ASP A 221 -8.71 -15.22 21.30
N GLU A 222 -9.77 -15.69 21.94
CA GLU A 222 -10.46 -16.92 21.54
C GLU A 222 -11.04 -16.81 20.12
N PHE A 223 -11.59 -15.65 19.73
CA PHE A 223 -12.02 -15.42 18.35
C PHE A 223 -10.87 -15.60 17.36
N MET A 224 -9.70 -15.02 17.64
CA MET A 224 -8.51 -15.13 16.78
C MET A 224 -8.03 -16.58 16.67
N ASP A 225 -8.08 -17.34 17.75
CA ASP A 225 -7.69 -18.75 17.74
C ASP A 225 -8.71 -19.64 17.02
N ALA A 226 -10.01 -19.38 17.20
CA ALA A 226 -11.07 -20.02 16.44
C ALA A 226 -10.96 -19.73 14.94
N TRP A 227 -10.60 -18.50 14.58
CA TRP A 227 -10.32 -18.08 13.20
C TRP A 227 -9.14 -18.85 12.63
N LYS A 228 -7.97 -18.81 13.28
CA LYS A 228 -6.77 -19.56 12.86
C LYS A 228 -7.06 -21.05 12.67
N LYS A 229 -7.82 -21.66 13.60
CA LYS A 229 -8.17 -23.08 13.54
C LYS A 229 -9.11 -23.40 12.38
N ALA A 230 -10.10 -22.55 12.09
CA ALA A 230 -10.99 -22.72 10.95
C ALA A 230 -10.21 -22.67 9.63
N TYR A 231 -9.21 -21.79 9.56
CA TYR A 231 -8.31 -21.67 8.43
C TYR A 231 -7.43 -22.92 8.25
N THR A 232 -6.74 -23.37 9.29
CA THR A 232 -5.90 -24.59 9.23
C THR A 232 -6.69 -25.81 8.77
N LYS A 233 -7.95 -25.93 9.22
CA LYS A 233 -8.83 -27.03 8.82
C LYS A 233 -9.21 -26.98 7.33
N TYR A 234 -9.34 -25.79 6.76
CA TYR A 234 -9.59 -25.64 5.32
C TYR A 234 -8.39 -26.09 4.49
N ASP A 235 -7.17 -25.76 4.93
CA ASP A 235 -5.94 -26.26 4.31
C ASP A 235 -5.86 -27.80 4.33
N GLU A 236 -6.33 -28.42 5.42
CA GLU A 236 -6.36 -29.88 5.59
C GLU A 236 -7.48 -30.58 4.79
N LEU A 237 -8.66 -29.96 4.68
CA LEU A 237 -9.86 -30.53 4.05
C LEU A 237 -9.91 -30.38 2.53
N ASN A 238 -9.10 -29.48 1.97
CA ASN A 238 -8.94 -29.31 0.53
C ASN A 238 -7.58 -29.83 0.02
N PRO A 239 -7.16 -31.09 0.30
CA PRO A 239 -5.91 -31.63 -0.23
C PRO A 239 -5.99 -31.83 -1.75
N GLU A 240 -7.19 -31.84 -2.35
CA GLU A 240 -7.41 -31.89 -3.80
C GLU A 240 -7.05 -30.55 -4.49
N VAL A 241 -7.11 -29.40 -3.80
CA VAL A 241 -6.50 -28.13 -4.27
C VAL A 241 -4.96 -28.23 -4.30
N ASN A 242 -4.41 -29.17 -3.55
CA ASN A 242 -3.01 -29.59 -3.59
C ASN A 242 -2.74 -30.78 -4.54
N LYS A 243 -3.74 -31.58 -4.94
CA LYS A 243 -3.57 -32.74 -5.86
C LYS A 243 -3.95 -32.49 -7.32
N VAL A 244 -4.81 -31.51 -7.65
CA VAL A 244 -4.94 -31.01 -9.04
C VAL A 244 -3.59 -30.44 -9.55
N LYS A 245 -2.62 -30.25 -8.64
CA LYS A 245 -1.21 -29.91 -8.89
C LYS A 245 -0.25 -31.12 -9.00
N ALA A 246 -0.67 -32.36 -8.74
CA ALA A 246 0.21 -33.54 -8.67
C ALA A 246 0.07 -34.56 -9.82
N GLU A 247 -1.02 -34.56 -10.59
CA GLU A 247 -1.15 -35.46 -11.78
C GLU A 247 -0.33 -35.00 -13.01
N ARG A 248 0.63 -34.08 -12.82
CA ARG A 248 1.54 -33.60 -13.87
C ARG A 248 3.02 -33.88 -13.52
N ALA A 249 3.34 -35.15 -13.28
CA ALA A 249 4.71 -35.65 -13.33
C ALA A 249 4.79 -36.84 -14.32
N PRO A 250 5.92 -37.03 -15.03
CA PRO A 250 5.98 -37.86 -16.22
C PRO A 250 5.99 -39.34 -15.85
N SER A 251 5.00 -40.10 -16.32
CA SER A 251 5.13 -41.54 -16.44
C SER A 251 6.08 -41.84 -17.61
N GLU A 252 7.16 -42.54 -17.34
CA GLU A 252 8.00 -43.17 -18.35
C GLU A 252 7.15 -44.16 -19.18
N ASP A 253 7.49 -44.24 -20.47
CA ASP A 253 7.04 -45.18 -21.49
C ASP A 253 5.80 -44.91 -22.39
N LYS A 254 6.17 -44.70 -23.68
CA LYS A 254 5.54 -45.09 -24.97
C LYS A 254 4.48 -44.18 -25.65
N GLU A 255 4.96 -43.59 -26.75
CA GLU A 255 4.30 -43.14 -27.99
C GLU A 255 2.76 -42.97 -28.05
N ALA A 256 2.30 -41.70 -28.03
CA ALA A 256 1.24 -41.19 -28.91
C ALA A 256 1.18 -39.65 -28.89
N LYS A 257 1.09 -39.01 -30.07
CA LYS A 257 0.65 -37.61 -30.28
C LYS A 257 -0.90 -37.59 -30.35
N PRO A 258 -1.64 -36.44 -30.22
CA PRO A 258 -1.27 -35.06 -29.88
C PRO A 258 -2.28 -34.27 -28.96
N LYS A 259 -1.95 -32.99 -28.70
CA LYS A 259 -2.81 -31.83 -28.30
C LYS A 259 -3.33 -31.75 -26.86
N SER A 260 -2.64 -30.99 -26.00
CA SER A 260 -3.08 -29.65 -25.54
C SER A 260 -2.01 -29.07 -24.59
N SER A 261 -1.88 -27.76 -24.62
CA SER A 261 -0.81 -27.00 -23.96
C SER A 261 -1.23 -26.52 -22.57
N SER A 262 -0.59 -27.03 -21.52
CA SER A 262 -0.63 -26.43 -20.18
C SER A 262 0.78 -26.25 -19.66
N LYS A 263 1.31 -25.02 -19.79
CA LYS A 263 2.59 -24.57 -19.25
C LYS A 263 2.45 -24.22 -17.75
N ALA A 264 3.50 -24.49 -16.98
CA ALA A 264 3.63 -24.15 -15.57
C ALA A 264 3.61 -22.63 -15.30
N LEU A 265 3.27 -22.25 -14.06
CA LEU A 265 3.05 -20.87 -13.57
C LEU A 265 4.33 -20.02 -13.40
N ILE A 266 5.53 -20.61 -13.51
CA ILE A 266 6.83 -20.05 -13.94
C ILE A 266 7.76 -21.28 -13.93
N SER A 267 8.21 -21.75 -15.08
CA SER A 267 9.35 -22.68 -15.10
C SER A 267 10.64 -21.90 -14.82
N PRO A 268 11.73 -22.54 -14.34
CA PRO A 268 13.06 -21.92 -14.31
C PRO A 268 13.51 -21.32 -15.65
N GLN A 269 12.85 -21.72 -16.75
CA GLN A 269 13.08 -21.24 -18.12
C GLN A 269 12.21 -20.01 -18.48
N ASP A 270 11.11 -19.74 -17.76
CA ASP A 270 10.22 -18.57 -17.93
C ASP A 270 10.63 -17.37 -17.05
N MET A 271 11.55 -17.57 -16.09
CA MET A 271 12.31 -16.49 -15.47
C MET A 271 13.18 -15.82 -16.55
N PRO A 272 12.94 -14.55 -16.92
CA PRO A 272 13.78 -13.91 -17.92
C PRO A 272 15.20 -13.87 -17.36
N ARG A 273 16.19 -14.39 -18.10
CA ARG A 273 17.60 -14.08 -17.80
C ARG A 273 17.69 -12.56 -17.69
N ALA A 274 18.08 -12.04 -16.51
CA ALA A 274 18.43 -10.62 -16.38
C ALA A 274 19.35 -10.27 -17.55
N SER A 275 19.15 -9.08 -18.13
CA SER A 275 20.09 -8.61 -19.13
C SER A 275 21.50 -8.76 -18.56
N PRO A 276 22.46 -9.36 -19.30
CA PRO A 276 23.83 -9.50 -18.82
C PRO A 276 24.46 -8.14 -18.46
N THR A 277 23.84 -7.03 -18.83
CA THR A 277 24.29 -5.66 -18.59
C THR A 277 23.69 -4.96 -17.38
N SER A 278 22.48 -5.31 -16.91
CA SER A 278 21.88 -4.62 -15.76
C SER A 278 22.42 -5.16 -14.43
N LYS A 279 22.90 -4.27 -13.57
CA LYS A 279 23.31 -4.60 -12.20
C LYS A 279 22.10 -4.71 -11.26
N PHE A 280 21.10 -3.85 -11.43
CA PHE A 280 19.92 -3.76 -10.55
C PHE A 280 18.93 -4.88 -10.79
N ALA A 281 18.58 -5.17 -12.05
CA ALA A 281 17.75 -6.32 -12.40
C ALA A 281 18.41 -7.64 -12.00
N LYS A 282 19.75 -7.75 -12.08
CA LYS A 282 20.48 -8.91 -11.55
C LYS A 282 20.42 -8.98 -10.02
N ALA A 283 20.57 -7.86 -9.32
CA ALA A 283 20.46 -7.82 -7.86
C ALA A 283 19.05 -8.21 -7.41
N ALA A 284 18.01 -7.58 -7.95
CA ALA A 284 16.61 -7.91 -7.69
C ALA A 284 16.28 -9.38 -8.03
N GLN A 285 16.77 -9.91 -9.16
CA GLN A 285 16.63 -11.34 -9.49
C GLN A 285 17.41 -12.26 -8.56
N THR A 286 18.57 -11.82 -8.07
CA THR A 286 19.40 -12.60 -7.14
C THR A 286 18.77 -12.64 -5.77
N VAL A 287 18.33 -11.50 -5.25
CA VAL A 287 17.54 -11.40 -4.02
C VAL A 287 16.29 -12.26 -4.15
N HIS A 288 15.54 -12.12 -5.25
CA HIS A 288 14.38 -12.95 -5.51
C HIS A 288 14.70 -14.46 -5.57
N ARG A 289 15.78 -14.86 -6.26
CA ARG A 289 16.23 -16.26 -6.32
C ARG A 289 16.71 -16.74 -4.94
N GLN A 290 17.37 -15.88 -4.17
CA GLN A 290 17.83 -16.18 -2.82
C GLN A 290 16.65 -16.35 -1.88
N ASP A 291 15.61 -15.53 -2.00
CA ASP A 291 14.38 -15.67 -1.23
C ASP A 291 13.61 -16.93 -1.62
N LEU A 292 13.54 -17.25 -2.92
CA LEU A 292 12.99 -18.52 -3.42
C LEU A 292 13.77 -19.74 -2.88
N VAL A 293 15.11 -19.70 -2.93
CA VAL A 293 15.97 -20.79 -2.46
C VAL A 293 15.96 -20.91 -0.94
N ALA A 294 16.02 -19.79 -0.22
CA ALA A 294 15.86 -19.75 1.23
C ALA A 294 14.47 -20.22 1.66
N SER A 295 13.47 -20.13 0.79
CA SER A 295 12.11 -20.67 0.95
C SER A 295 11.95 -22.15 0.63
N GLY A 296 13.06 -22.87 0.40
CA GLY A 296 13.03 -24.33 0.16
C GLY A 296 13.03 -24.73 -1.32
N GLY A 297 13.39 -23.83 -2.23
CA GLY A 297 13.43 -24.09 -3.67
C GLY A 297 12.14 -23.69 -4.39
N PHE A 298 11.99 -24.09 -5.66
CA PHE A 298 10.67 -24.00 -6.31
C PHE A 298 9.71 -24.87 -5.50
N PRO A 299 8.65 -24.30 -4.91
CA PRO A 299 7.78 -25.08 -4.06
C PRO A 299 7.11 -26.16 -4.91
N GLU A 300 7.52 -27.41 -4.71
CA GLU A 300 6.49 -28.44 -4.63
C GLU A 300 5.68 -28.11 -3.37
N THR A 301 4.56 -27.42 -3.58
CA THR A 301 3.33 -27.48 -2.76
C THR A 301 3.18 -26.66 -1.48
N LYS A 302 3.93 -25.57 -1.25
CA LYS A 302 3.44 -24.51 -0.33
C LYS A 302 3.62 -23.10 -0.91
N LYS A 303 2.56 -22.58 -1.53
CA LYS A 303 2.39 -21.13 -1.75
C LYS A 303 2.37 -20.50 -0.36
N SER A 304 3.18 -19.48 -0.10
CA SER A 304 3.11 -18.72 1.14
C SER A 304 1.76 -18.00 1.24
N HIS A 305 1.12 -18.12 2.40
CA HIS A 305 -0.30 -17.88 2.61
C HIS A 305 -0.53 -16.36 2.72
N GLN A 306 -0.97 -15.74 1.63
CA GLN A 306 -1.49 -14.37 1.67
C GLN A 306 -2.83 -14.38 2.40
N LEU A 307 -2.80 -14.21 3.73
CA LEU A 307 -3.98 -14.04 4.57
C LEU A 307 -4.58 -12.64 4.36
N TRP A 308 -5.07 -12.36 3.15
CA TRP A 308 -5.99 -11.26 2.92
C TRP A 308 -7.35 -11.68 3.45
N HIS A 309 -7.79 -11.10 4.57
CA HIS A 309 -9.13 -11.34 5.07
C HIS A 309 -9.95 -10.07 4.89
N THR A 310 -10.84 -10.11 3.90
CA THR A 310 -11.89 -9.10 3.72
C THR A 310 -12.90 -9.22 4.89
N PRO A 311 -13.42 -8.10 5.44
CA PRO A 311 -14.55 -8.12 6.39
C PRO A 311 -15.71 -9.02 5.95
N THR A 312 -15.99 -9.07 4.65
CA THR A 312 -17.04 -9.91 4.07
C THR A 312 -16.86 -11.39 4.39
N GLU A 313 -15.64 -11.90 4.29
CA GLU A 313 -15.33 -13.31 4.57
C GLU A 313 -15.20 -13.56 6.08
N LEU A 314 -14.55 -12.66 6.80
CA LEU A 314 -14.28 -12.81 8.23
C LEU A 314 -15.55 -12.76 9.09
N PHE A 315 -16.47 -11.86 8.77
CA PHE A 315 -17.68 -11.59 9.56
C PHE A 315 -18.96 -12.07 8.88
N SER A 316 -18.84 -13.04 7.96
CA SER A 316 -19.99 -13.65 7.31
C SER A 316 -20.90 -14.36 8.35
N PRO A 317 -22.23 -14.18 8.33
CA PRO A 317 -23.00 -13.41 7.35
C PRO A 317 -23.25 -11.95 7.77
N TYR A 318 -23.00 -11.62 9.04
CA TYR A 318 -23.46 -10.40 9.70
C TYR A 318 -23.04 -9.11 9.00
N TYR A 319 -21.82 -9.07 8.44
CA TYR A 319 -21.36 -7.92 7.65
C TYR A 319 -22.19 -7.72 6.37
N GLY A 320 -22.44 -8.80 5.62
CA GLY A 320 -23.27 -8.75 4.42
C GLY A 320 -24.74 -8.45 4.72
N GLU A 321 -25.26 -8.93 5.85
CA GLU A 321 -26.61 -8.56 6.32
C GLU A 321 -26.72 -7.08 6.65
N ALA A 322 -25.67 -6.46 7.19
CA ALA A 322 -25.67 -5.03 7.47
C ALA A 322 -25.86 -4.21 6.19
N LEU A 323 -25.11 -4.55 5.13
CA LEU A 323 -25.30 -3.96 3.82
C LEU A 323 -26.71 -4.25 3.26
N ALA A 324 -27.23 -5.46 3.46
CA ALA A 324 -28.58 -5.81 3.02
C ALA A 324 -29.66 -4.96 3.70
N ARG A 325 -29.55 -4.72 5.02
CA ARG A 325 -30.44 -3.82 5.77
C ARG A 325 -30.37 -2.40 5.22
N PHE A 326 -29.17 -1.86 5.02
CA PHE A 326 -28.98 -0.55 4.40
C PHE A 326 -29.65 -0.46 3.03
N ILE A 327 -29.42 -1.44 2.15
CA ILE A 327 -29.97 -1.49 0.79
C ILE A 327 -31.49 -1.51 0.82
N VAL A 328 -32.09 -2.43 1.58
CA VAL A 328 -33.55 -2.59 1.66
C VAL A 328 -34.22 -1.32 2.18
N VAL A 329 -33.67 -0.72 3.24
CA VAL A 329 -34.23 0.51 3.82
C VAL A 329 -34.15 1.66 2.82
N ASN A 330 -33.00 1.88 2.18
CA ASN A 330 -32.85 2.96 1.20
C ASN A 330 -33.66 2.70 -0.08
N TYR A 331 -33.82 1.44 -0.49
CA TYR A 331 -34.68 1.07 -1.62
C TYR A 331 -36.16 1.44 -1.36
N LYS A 332 -36.63 1.29 -0.12
CA LYS A 332 -37.96 1.75 0.30
C LYS A 332 -38.03 3.27 0.43
N LEU A 333 -37.07 3.91 1.10
CA LEU A 333 -37.08 5.34 1.39
C LEU A 333 -36.93 6.22 0.14
N ASN A 334 -36.16 5.76 -0.86
CA ASN A 334 -35.98 6.48 -2.12
C ASN A 334 -37.20 6.38 -3.05
N GLY A 335 -38.25 5.67 -2.63
CA GLY A 335 -39.50 5.53 -3.40
C GLY A 335 -39.40 4.57 -4.59
N TYR A 336 -38.31 3.79 -4.71
CA TYR A 336 -38.16 2.80 -5.77
C TYR A 336 -39.13 1.63 -5.57
N TYR A 337 -39.30 1.15 -4.34
CA TYR A 337 -40.33 0.16 -4.05
C TYR A 337 -41.74 0.81 -3.98
N PRO A 338 -42.78 0.23 -4.63
CA PRO A 338 -42.83 -0.99 -5.43
C PRO A 338 -42.81 -0.73 -6.94
N TYR A 339 -42.27 0.39 -7.42
CA TYR A 339 -42.32 0.76 -8.84
C TYR A 339 -41.16 0.17 -9.65
N ASP A 340 -39.92 0.35 -9.19
CA ASP A 340 -38.71 -0.17 -9.83
C ASP A 340 -38.29 -1.52 -9.22
N ASP A 341 -37.50 -2.30 -9.95
CA ASP A 341 -36.89 -3.54 -9.44
C ASP A 341 -35.61 -3.22 -8.64
N LEU A 342 -35.26 -4.04 -7.65
CA LEU A 342 -34.04 -3.86 -6.86
C LEU A 342 -32.83 -4.40 -7.65
N ILE A 343 -32.06 -3.51 -8.28
CA ILE A 343 -30.85 -3.88 -9.04
C ILE A 343 -29.61 -3.55 -8.21
N ILE A 344 -28.74 -4.54 -8.02
CA ILE A 344 -27.47 -4.41 -7.28
C ILE A 344 -26.33 -4.77 -8.22
N TYR A 345 -25.37 -3.86 -8.38
CA TYR A 345 -24.08 -4.12 -9.01
C TYR A 345 -23.01 -4.26 -7.94
N GLU A 346 -22.16 -5.29 -8.02
CA GLU A 346 -20.98 -5.47 -7.17
C GLU A 346 -19.74 -5.48 -8.05
N MET A 347 -18.79 -4.61 -7.76
CA MET A 347 -17.48 -4.59 -8.42
C MET A 347 -16.51 -5.47 -7.64
N GLY A 348 -16.01 -6.54 -8.29
CA GLY A 348 -15.10 -7.51 -7.66
C GLY A 348 -15.86 -8.44 -6.71
N GLY A 349 -16.49 -9.50 -7.24
CA GLY A 349 -17.40 -10.34 -6.46
C GLY A 349 -16.75 -11.29 -5.46
N GLY A 350 -15.41 -11.36 -5.42
CA GLY A 350 -14.67 -12.34 -4.60
C GLY A 350 -15.23 -13.76 -4.76
N ASN A 351 -15.42 -14.48 -3.65
CA ASN A 351 -16.09 -15.79 -3.62
C ASN A 351 -17.63 -15.74 -3.71
N GLY A 352 -18.21 -14.57 -3.97
CA GLY A 352 -19.66 -14.33 -3.97
C GLY A 352 -20.29 -14.38 -2.57
N THR A 353 -19.49 -14.31 -1.50
CA THR A 353 -19.97 -14.37 -0.11
C THR A 353 -20.89 -13.20 0.21
N LEU A 354 -20.50 -11.97 -0.17
CA LEU A 354 -21.34 -10.78 0.02
C LEU A 354 -22.70 -10.92 -0.65
N MET A 355 -22.69 -11.25 -1.94
CA MET A 355 -23.89 -11.52 -2.73
C MET A 355 -24.80 -12.55 -2.05
N CYS A 356 -24.26 -13.70 -1.63
CA CYS A 356 -25.03 -14.73 -0.94
C CYS A 356 -25.67 -14.20 0.35
N ASN A 357 -24.89 -13.49 1.18
CA ASN A 357 -25.37 -12.93 2.44
C ASN A 357 -26.52 -11.93 2.21
N ILE A 358 -26.36 -11.02 1.25
CA ILE A 358 -27.40 -10.04 0.88
C ILE A 358 -28.66 -10.75 0.37
N LEU A 359 -28.52 -11.68 -0.57
CA LEU A 359 -29.67 -12.37 -1.17
C LEU A 359 -30.42 -13.24 -0.16
N ASN A 360 -29.70 -13.94 0.73
CA ASN A 360 -30.32 -14.72 1.81
C ASN A 360 -31.08 -13.82 2.78
N PHE A 361 -30.48 -12.71 3.20
CA PHE A 361 -31.12 -11.76 4.09
C PHE A 361 -32.44 -11.24 3.48
N ILE A 362 -32.40 -10.77 2.23
CA ILE A 362 -33.59 -10.25 1.55
C ILE A 362 -34.63 -11.37 1.37
N LYS A 363 -34.21 -12.58 0.98
CA LYS A 363 -35.14 -13.71 0.80
C LYS A 363 -35.89 -14.07 2.10
N GLN A 364 -35.18 -14.06 3.23
CA GLN A 364 -35.74 -14.46 4.53
C GLN A 364 -36.62 -13.36 5.13
N ASN A 365 -36.20 -12.10 5.03
CA ASN A 365 -36.86 -10.98 5.72
C ASN A 365 -37.85 -10.22 4.83
N GLU A 366 -37.63 -10.18 3.52
CA GLU A 366 -38.37 -9.35 2.55
C GLU A 366 -38.64 -10.12 1.24
N PRO A 367 -39.40 -11.24 1.29
CA PRO A 367 -39.58 -12.13 0.13
C PRO A 367 -40.20 -11.44 -1.08
N ASP A 368 -41.02 -10.41 -0.86
CA ASP A 368 -41.64 -9.60 -1.91
C ASP A 368 -40.61 -8.77 -2.68
N ILE A 369 -39.62 -8.23 -1.97
CA ILE A 369 -38.48 -7.53 -2.56
C ILE A 369 -37.57 -8.53 -3.26
N TYR A 370 -37.28 -9.68 -2.64
CA TYR A 370 -36.46 -10.73 -3.25
C TYR A 370 -36.97 -11.16 -4.63
N ARG A 371 -38.30 -11.28 -4.79
CA ARG A 371 -38.93 -11.58 -6.08
C ARG A 371 -38.57 -10.57 -7.17
N ARG A 372 -38.24 -9.34 -6.80
CA ARG A 372 -37.86 -8.23 -7.69
C ARG A 372 -36.37 -7.87 -7.65
N THR A 373 -35.54 -8.66 -6.96
CA THR A 373 -34.09 -8.41 -6.88
C THR A 373 -33.37 -8.99 -8.09
N GLN A 374 -32.37 -8.27 -8.59
CA GLN A 374 -31.37 -8.72 -9.56
C GLN A 374 -29.98 -8.28 -9.11
N TYR A 375 -29.06 -9.25 -9.02
CA TYR A 375 -27.69 -9.05 -8.55
C TYR A 375 -26.70 -9.25 -9.71
N LYS A 376 -25.79 -8.31 -9.90
CA LYS A 376 -24.88 -8.25 -11.05
C LYS A 376 -23.44 -8.10 -10.58
N ILE A 377 -22.63 -9.13 -10.74
CA ILE A 377 -21.21 -9.10 -10.39
C ILE A 377 -20.40 -8.64 -11.61
N ILE A 378 -19.61 -7.58 -11.45
CA ILE A 378 -18.66 -7.08 -12.44
C ILE A 378 -17.29 -7.66 -12.11
N GLU A 379 -16.79 -8.54 -12.97
CA GLU A 379 -15.56 -9.30 -12.75
C GLU A 379 -14.61 -9.14 -13.95
N ILE A 380 -13.30 -9.16 -13.69
CA ILE A 380 -12.24 -9.00 -14.69
C ILE A 380 -11.33 -10.25 -14.73
N SER A 381 -11.95 -11.42 -14.83
CA SER A 381 -11.25 -12.70 -14.91
C SER A 381 -11.14 -13.22 -16.35
N ASP A 382 -10.11 -14.02 -16.63
CA ASP A 382 -10.00 -14.72 -17.91
C ASP A 382 -11.19 -15.68 -18.14
N GLN A 383 -11.51 -15.98 -19.40
CA GLN A 383 -12.73 -16.73 -19.74
C GLN A 383 -12.84 -18.11 -19.09
N LEU A 384 -11.72 -18.81 -18.86
CA LEU A 384 -11.71 -20.10 -18.19
C LEU A 384 -11.99 -19.96 -16.68
N ALA A 385 -11.28 -19.04 -16.03
CA ALA A 385 -11.49 -18.71 -14.62
C ALA A 385 -12.93 -18.24 -14.38
N LEU A 386 -13.48 -17.45 -15.29
CA LEU A 386 -14.88 -17.02 -15.22
C LEU A 386 -15.87 -18.20 -15.29
N LYS A 387 -15.62 -19.21 -16.13
CA LYS A 387 -16.51 -20.38 -16.23
C LYS A 387 -16.48 -21.19 -14.94
N GLN A 388 -15.29 -21.41 -14.39
CA GLN A 388 -15.11 -22.09 -13.10
C GLN A 388 -15.80 -21.31 -11.99
N TYR A 389 -15.59 -20.00 -11.96
CA TYR A 389 -16.24 -19.08 -11.04
C TYR A 389 -17.77 -19.14 -11.13
N SER A 390 -18.31 -19.05 -12.35
CA SER A 390 -19.76 -19.10 -12.59
C SER A 390 -20.37 -20.43 -12.14
N GLN A 391 -19.67 -21.54 -12.38
CA GLN A 391 -20.11 -22.87 -11.96
C GLN A 391 -20.08 -23.01 -10.43
N ALA A 392 -18.98 -22.61 -9.78
CA ALA A 392 -18.84 -22.64 -8.34
C ALA A 392 -19.89 -21.75 -7.65
N LEU A 393 -20.11 -20.55 -8.16
CA LEU A 393 -21.12 -19.62 -7.67
C LEU A 393 -22.53 -20.21 -7.84
N GLY A 394 -22.82 -20.82 -8.99
CA GLY A 394 -24.10 -21.50 -9.22
C GLY A 394 -24.36 -22.63 -8.22
N GLN A 395 -23.34 -23.43 -7.91
CA GLN A 395 -23.43 -24.48 -6.89
C GLN A 395 -23.66 -23.90 -5.49
N LYS A 396 -22.95 -22.82 -5.13
CA LYS A 396 -23.11 -22.10 -3.86
C LYS A 396 -24.51 -21.50 -3.70
N LEU A 397 -25.07 -20.94 -4.77
CA LEU A 397 -26.45 -20.44 -4.77
C LEU A 397 -27.45 -21.57 -4.50
N VAL A 398 -27.32 -22.70 -5.20
CA VAL A 398 -28.22 -23.86 -5.05
C VAL A 398 -28.12 -24.47 -3.66
N SER A 399 -26.91 -24.61 -3.11
CA SER A 399 -26.72 -25.19 -1.77
C SER A 399 -27.35 -24.32 -0.67
N GLN A 400 -27.47 -23.00 -0.90
CA GLN A 400 -28.14 -22.06 -0.01
C GLN A 400 -29.62 -21.83 -0.37
N GLY A 401 -30.14 -22.55 -1.37
CA GLY A 401 -31.52 -22.44 -1.84
C GLY A 401 -31.84 -21.12 -2.53
N LEU A 402 -30.85 -20.39 -3.04
CA LEU A 402 -31.02 -19.15 -3.79
C LEU A 402 -31.30 -19.44 -5.28
N ASP A 403 -32.15 -18.62 -5.90
CA ASP A 403 -32.45 -18.73 -7.33
C ASP A 403 -31.28 -18.20 -8.17
N GLN A 404 -30.69 -19.07 -8.99
CA GLN A 404 -29.57 -18.72 -9.87
C GLN A 404 -29.95 -17.64 -10.89
N ASN A 405 -31.21 -17.53 -11.29
CA ASN A 405 -31.66 -16.53 -12.26
C ASN A 405 -31.67 -15.09 -11.69
N LYS A 406 -31.39 -14.95 -10.39
CA LYS A 406 -31.22 -13.66 -9.72
C LYS A 406 -29.83 -13.07 -9.90
N VAL A 407 -28.88 -13.86 -10.41
CA VAL A 407 -27.46 -13.50 -10.44
C VAL A 407 -26.94 -13.49 -11.88
N GLN A 408 -26.27 -12.39 -12.25
CA GLN A 408 -25.60 -12.25 -13.52
C GLN A 408 -24.13 -11.89 -13.30
N ILE A 409 -23.21 -12.63 -13.90
CA ILE A 409 -21.79 -12.27 -13.92
C ILE A 409 -21.47 -11.55 -15.24
N ILE A 410 -20.83 -10.40 -15.14
CA ILE A 410 -20.45 -9.53 -16.25
C ILE A 410 -18.93 -9.47 -16.31
N ASN A 411 -18.33 -10.25 -17.23
CA ASN A 411 -16.89 -10.22 -17.46
C ASN A 411 -16.49 -9.00 -18.29
N LYS A 412 -16.30 -7.87 -17.61
CA LYS A 412 -15.92 -6.60 -18.22
C LYS A 412 -15.33 -5.68 -17.17
N SER A 413 -14.18 -5.08 -17.48
CA SER A 413 -13.66 -3.98 -16.66
C SER A 413 -14.64 -2.81 -16.65
N ILE A 414 -14.95 -2.29 -15.47
CA ILE A 414 -15.78 -1.08 -15.32
C ILE A 414 -15.20 0.10 -16.11
N PHE A 415 -13.87 0.18 -16.24
CA PHE A 415 -13.18 1.22 -17.00
C PHE A 415 -13.34 1.10 -18.52
N LYS A 416 -13.89 -0.02 -19.00
CA LYS A 416 -14.27 -0.25 -20.40
C LYS A 416 -15.79 -0.19 -20.61
N TRP A 417 -16.56 0.22 -19.60
CA TRP A 417 -18.02 0.26 -19.66
C TRP A 417 -18.53 1.33 -20.64
N ASP A 418 -19.37 0.90 -21.57
CA ASP A 418 -19.82 1.67 -22.73
C ASP A 418 -21.35 1.84 -22.79
N LYS A 419 -22.10 0.99 -22.08
CA LYS A 419 -23.56 1.04 -22.01
C LYS A 419 -24.03 2.02 -20.93
N VAL A 420 -25.08 2.79 -21.21
CA VAL A 420 -25.76 3.59 -20.19
C VAL A 420 -26.87 2.75 -19.55
N ILE A 421 -26.89 2.70 -18.22
CA ILE A 421 -27.89 2.02 -17.39
C ILE A 421 -28.74 3.11 -16.73
N HIS A 422 -29.99 3.22 -17.17
CA HIS A 422 -30.93 4.21 -16.66
C HIS A 422 -31.73 3.72 -15.45
N ASP A 423 -31.80 2.41 -15.24
CA ASP A 423 -32.50 1.83 -14.10
C ASP A 423 -31.83 2.27 -12.78
N PRO A 424 -32.59 2.67 -11.75
CA PRO A 424 -32.04 2.90 -10.42
C PRO A 424 -31.32 1.65 -9.92
N CYS A 425 -30.12 1.80 -9.38
CA CYS A 425 -29.34 0.66 -8.93
C CYS A 425 -28.45 1.00 -7.73
N PHE A 426 -28.23 0.03 -6.85
CA PHE A 426 -27.16 0.08 -5.88
C PHE A 426 -25.85 -0.36 -6.56
N PHE A 427 -24.77 0.35 -6.29
CA PHE A 427 -23.44 0.05 -6.83
C PHE A 427 -22.47 -0.14 -5.66
N ILE A 428 -22.05 -1.38 -5.44
CA ILE A 428 -21.18 -1.79 -4.34
C ILE A 428 -19.73 -1.87 -4.83
N ALA A 429 -18.82 -1.20 -4.13
CA ALA A 429 -17.38 -1.23 -4.35
C ALA A 429 -16.65 -1.27 -2.99
N LEU A 430 -16.51 -2.46 -2.41
CA LEU A 430 -15.81 -2.66 -1.12
C LEU A 430 -14.41 -3.19 -1.39
N GLU A 431 -13.38 -2.58 -0.80
CA GLU A 431 -11.96 -2.97 -0.95
C GLU A 431 -11.56 -2.99 -2.44
N VAL A 432 -11.76 -1.85 -3.09
CA VAL A 432 -11.54 -1.68 -4.53
C VAL A 432 -10.77 -0.38 -4.83
N PHE A 433 -10.98 0.67 -4.03
CA PHE A 433 -10.36 1.96 -4.24
C PHE A 433 -8.87 1.94 -3.88
N ASP A 434 -8.47 1.15 -2.89
CA ASP A 434 -7.07 0.94 -2.54
C ASP A 434 -6.23 0.43 -3.70
N ASN A 435 -6.75 -0.46 -4.54
CA ASN A 435 -6.03 -0.97 -5.71
C ASN A 435 -6.21 -0.12 -6.98
N PHE A 436 -6.99 0.97 -6.94
CA PHE A 436 -7.06 1.87 -8.07
C PHE A 436 -5.72 2.57 -8.31
N ALA A 437 -5.21 2.44 -9.54
CA ALA A 437 -3.91 3.02 -9.88
C ALA A 437 -3.90 4.56 -9.75
N HIS A 438 -2.87 5.08 -9.10
CA HIS A 438 -2.64 6.52 -8.91
C HIS A 438 -1.55 7.03 -9.86
N ASP A 439 -1.66 8.29 -10.27
CA ASP A 439 -0.56 9.02 -10.90
C ASP A 439 0.30 9.72 -9.86
N VAL A 440 1.57 10.01 -10.19
CA VAL A 440 2.47 10.78 -9.32
C VAL A 440 2.62 12.19 -9.88
N ILE A 441 2.44 13.19 -9.03
CA ILE A 441 2.72 14.60 -9.33
C ILE A 441 3.89 15.09 -8.48
N ARG A 442 4.82 15.79 -9.10
CA ARG A 442 5.81 16.64 -8.41
C ARG A 442 5.63 18.07 -8.85
N TYR A 443 6.06 19.00 -8.02
CA TYR A 443 5.94 20.42 -8.33
C TYR A 443 7.34 21.02 -8.51
N ASP A 444 7.49 21.95 -9.45
CA ASP A 444 8.70 22.76 -9.54
C ASP A 444 8.85 23.60 -8.26
N VAL A 445 10.01 23.55 -7.63
CA VAL A 445 10.26 24.20 -6.34
C VAL A 445 10.17 25.73 -6.44
N THR A 446 10.45 26.32 -7.61
CA THR A 446 10.39 27.77 -7.83
C THR A 446 9.01 28.20 -8.31
N THR A 447 8.47 27.55 -9.34
CA THR A 447 7.22 28.00 -9.99
C THR A 447 5.96 27.40 -9.36
N GLY A 448 6.08 26.27 -8.67
CA GLY A 448 4.94 25.48 -8.18
C GLY A 448 4.18 24.76 -9.29
N GLU A 449 4.68 24.76 -10.52
CA GLU A 449 4.05 24.10 -11.66
C GLU A 449 4.08 22.57 -11.48
N PRO A 450 2.96 21.87 -11.73
CA PRO A 450 2.88 20.41 -11.61
C PRO A 450 3.55 19.69 -12.79
N TYR A 451 4.22 18.58 -12.47
CA TYR A 451 4.85 17.66 -13.42
C TYR A 451 4.36 16.24 -13.14
N GLN A 452 3.90 15.55 -14.18
CA GLN A 452 3.38 14.18 -14.09
C GLN A 452 4.47 13.13 -14.28
N GLY A 453 4.45 12.13 -13.39
CA GLY A 453 5.38 11.02 -13.35
C GLY A 453 5.14 9.98 -14.45
N HIS A 454 6.24 9.48 -14.99
CA HIS A 454 6.32 8.40 -15.96
C HIS A 454 7.34 7.36 -15.50
N VAL A 455 7.05 6.09 -15.75
CA VAL A 455 8.02 5.00 -15.60
C VAL A 455 8.59 4.67 -16.97
N LEU A 456 9.91 4.81 -17.10
CA LEU A 456 10.67 4.38 -18.25
C LEU A 456 11.34 3.05 -17.95
N VAL A 457 11.15 2.08 -18.85
CA VAL A 457 11.80 0.76 -18.83
C VAL A 457 12.83 0.71 -19.94
N ASP A 458 14.11 0.59 -19.58
CA ASP A 458 15.19 0.60 -20.56
C ASP A 458 15.33 -0.73 -21.34
N GLU A 459 16.44 -0.88 -22.06
CA GLU A 459 16.73 -2.10 -22.82
C GLU A 459 17.09 -3.29 -21.92
N SER A 460 17.64 -3.00 -20.75
CA SER A 460 18.08 -3.98 -19.77
C SER A 460 16.94 -4.46 -18.88
N GLY A 461 15.83 -3.70 -18.83
CA GLY A 461 14.69 -3.91 -17.94
C GLY A 461 14.77 -3.12 -16.64
N ASP A 462 15.65 -2.12 -16.56
CA ASP A 462 15.76 -1.20 -15.42
C ASP A 462 14.69 -0.11 -15.48
N PHE A 463 14.20 0.29 -14.32
CA PHE A 463 13.13 1.28 -14.18
C PHE A 463 13.69 2.65 -13.76
N TYR A 464 13.15 3.68 -14.38
CA TYR A 464 13.52 5.07 -14.12
C TYR A 464 12.27 5.94 -14.05
N GLU A 465 12.23 6.83 -13.06
CA GLU A 465 11.13 7.77 -12.86
C GLU A 465 11.45 9.10 -13.56
N PHE A 466 10.58 9.51 -14.48
CA PHE A 466 10.67 10.75 -15.24
C PHE A 466 9.45 11.64 -14.99
N PHE A 467 9.60 12.96 -15.16
CA PHE A 467 8.57 13.96 -14.87
C PHE A 467 8.43 14.95 -16.02
N THR A 468 7.22 15.06 -16.56
CA THR A 468 6.88 15.97 -17.68
C THR A 468 5.89 17.04 -17.22
N PRO A 469 5.97 18.28 -17.72
CA PRO A 469 4.95 19.31 -17.43
C PRO A 469 3.61 19.03 -18.12
N GLU A 470 3.58 18.18 -19.15
CA GLU A 470 2.33 17.77 -19.80
C GLU A 470 1.48 16.87 -18.90
N LEU A 471 0.41 17.44 -18.34
CA LEU A 471 -0.57 16.70 -17.57
C LEU A 471 -1.59 16.01 -18.47
N THR A 472 -1.93 14.79 -18.11
CA THR A 472 -3.09 14.08 -18.68
C THR A 472 -4.40 14.73 -18.24
N ARG A 473 -5.47 14.49 -19.02
CA ARG A 473 -6.82 14.99 -18.72
C ARG A 473 -7.27 14.69 -17.29
N TYR A 474 -6.99 13.49 -16.77
CA TYR A 474 -7.45 13.12 -15.42
C TYR A 474 -6.58 13.71 -14.32
N ALA A 475 -5.26 13.84 -14.53
CA ALA A 475 -4.39 14.54 -13.59
C ALA A 475 -4.78 16.02 -13.48
N ASP A 476 -4.93 16.70 -14.61
CA ASP A 476 -5.33 18.11 -14.65
C ASP A 476 -6.73 18.32 -14.04
N ALA A 477 -7.69 17.46 -14.37
CA ALA A 477 -9.03 17.52 -13.80
C ALA A 477 -9.03 17.27 -12.29
N TYR A 478 -8.22 16.32 -11.79
CA TYR A 478 -8.11 16.04 -10.36
C TYR A 478 -7.58 17.25 -9.59
N LEU A 479 -6.45 17.82 -10.06
CA LEU A 479 -5.87 19.02 -9.43
C LEU A 479 -6.86 20.18 -9.47
N SER A 480 -7.52 20.41 -10.61
CA SER A 480 -8.53 21.46 -10.74
C SER A 480 -9.73 21.27 -9.82
N LEU A 481 -10.26 20.06 -9.70
CA LEU A 481 -11.40 19.75 -8.81
C LEU A 481 -11.04 19.92 -7.34
N ARG A 482 -9.81 19.54 -6.94
CA ARG A 482 -9.32 19.77 -5.58
C ARG A 482 -9.24 21.27 -5.27
N GLU A 483 -8.64 22.05 -6.15
CA GLU A 483 -8.45 23.49 -5.95
C GLU A 483 -9.75 24.32 -6.01
N ASN A 484 -10.78 23.81 -6.68
CA ASN A 484 -12.11 24.43 -6.72
C ASN A 484 -13.11 23.80 -5.72
N GLY A 485 -12.65 22.81 -4.96
CA GLY A 485 -13.46 22.05 -4.01
C GLY A 485 -13.38 22.56 -2.58
N SER A 486 -13.74 21.69 -1.64
CA SER A 486 -13.72 22.00 -0.21
C SER A 486 -12.31 21.93 0.40
N PHE A 487 -11.34 21.38 -0.33
CA PHE A 487 -9.98 21.10 0.17
C PHE A 487 -8.87 21.67 -0.74
N PRO A 488 -8.85 22.98 -1.05
CA PRO A 488 -7.87 23.56 -1.97
C PRO A 488 -6.49 23.67 -1.30
N ILE A 489 -5.40 23.33 -1.99
CA ILE A 489 -4.06 23.36 -1.40
C ILE A 489 -3.36 24.70 -1.68
N LEU A 490 -3.41 25.19 -2.90
CA LEU A 490 -2.65 26.37 -3.33
C LEU A 490 -2.98 27.62 -2.49
N PRO A 491 -4.24 27.95 -2.17
CA PRO A 491 -4.56 29.09 -1.32
C PRO A 491 -3.98 28.93 0.10
N GLN A 492 -3.93 27.70 0.62
CA GLN A 492 -3.47 27.43 1.98
C GLN A 492 -1.96 27.66 2.14
N THR A 493 -1.17 27.47 1.08
CA THR A 493 0.28 27.71 1.11
C THR A 493 0.65 29.14 1.49
N ARG A 494 -0.22 30.11 1.19
CA ARG A 494 0.01 31.54 1.45
C ARG A 494 -0.35 31.96 2.88
N ASN A 495 -1.12 31.13 3.58
CA ASN A 495 -1.63 31.43 4.92
C ASN A 495 -0.61 31.11 6.02
N MET A 496 -0.87 31.59 7.24
CA MET A 496 -0.01 31.37 8.40
C MET A 496 0.21 29.87 8.69
N MET A 497 -0.84 29.06 8.53
CA MET A 497 -0.75 27.59 8.69
C MET A 497 0.19 26.95 7.68
N GLY A 498 0.15 27.37 6.40
CA GLY A 498 1.08 26.89 5.38
C GLY A 498 2.54 27.21 5.72
N LYS A 499 2.82 28.39 6.28
CA LYS A 499 4.16 28.76 6.76
C LYS A 499 4.62 27.89 7.94
N VAL A 500 3.71 27.53 8.85
CA VAL A 500 3.99 26.60 9.96
C VAL A 500 4.31 25.20 9.45
N LEU A 501 3.51 24.67 8.51
CA LEU A 501 3.77 23.37 7.88
C LEU A 501 5.11 23.36 7.13
N SER A 502 5.44 24.47 6.46
CA SER A 502 6.74 24.65 5.82
C SER A 502 7.90 24.60 6.80
N LEU A 503 7.77 25.25 7.95
CA LEU A 503 8.78 25.18 9.00
C LEU A 503 8.87 23.78 9.63
N LYS A 504 7.72 23.09 9.83
CA LYS A 504 7.69 21.69 10.28
C LYS A 504 8.44 20.75 9.32
N SER A 505 8.30 20.94 8.01
CA SER A 505 9.02 20.15 6.98
C SER A 505 10.55 20.29 7.07
N MET A 506 11.05 21.29 7.80
CA MET A 506 12.48 21.50 7.98
C MET A 506 13.07 20.64 9.11
N LEU A 507 12.26 20.18 10.07
CA LEU A 507 12.71 19.48 11.28
C LEU A 507 13.14 18.02 10.98
N PRO A 508 14.30 17.55 11.50
CA PRO A 508 14.87 16.24 11.16
C PRO A 508 14.13 15.03 11.76
N PHE A 509 13.13 15.24 12.63
CA PHE A 509 12.36 14.20 13.31
C PHE A 509 10.86 14.23 12.96
N VAL A 510 10.47 15.05 11.98
CA VAL A 510 9.09 15.10 11.49
C VAL A 510 8.97 14.18 10.28
N ASN A 511 7.94 13.34 10.26
CA ASN A 511 7.60 12.57 9.07
C ASN A 511 7.11 13.53 7.97
N THR A 512 7.99 13.82 7.02
CA THR A 512 7.73 14.76 5.91
C THR A 512 6.71 14.22 4.91
N ASP A 513 6.45 12.91 4.92
CA ASP A 513 5.57 12.24 3.96
C ASP A 513 4.09 12.49 4.27
N SER A 514 3.78 12.93 5.48
CA SER A 514 2.44 13.42 5.86
C SER A 514 2.19 14.88 5.47
N ILE A 515 3.21 15.59 4.98
CA ILE A 515 3.12 17.00 4.59
C ILE A 515 3.06 17.08 3.07
N HIS A 516 1.94 17.60 2.56
CA HIS A 516 1.74 17.78 1.11
C HIS A 516 2.92 18.55 0.48
N PRO A 517 3.44 18.14 -0.70
CA PRO A 517 4.68 18.67 -1.28
C PRO A 517 4.74 20.20 -1.42
N LEU A 518 3.63 20.83 -1.79
CA LEU A 518 3.52 22.30 -1.90
C LEU A 518 3.74 23.08 -0.60
N PHE A 519 3.69 22.44 0.57
CA PHE A 519 4.03 23.08 1.84
C PHE A 519 5.52 22.98 2.18
N HIS A 520 6.34 22.24 1.43
CA HIS A 520 7.76 22.09 1.76
C HIS A 520 8.54 23.39 1.58
N SER A 521 9.54 23.62 2.42
CA SER A 521 10.35 24.84 2.37
C SER A 521 11.18 24.93 1.08
N THR A 522 10.86 25.92 0.26
CA THR A 522 11.58 26.23 -0.99
C THR A 522 13.03 26.63 -0.73
N PHE A 523 13.33 27.24 0.42
CA PHE A 523 14.71 27.57 0.82
C PHE A 523 15.55 26.32 1.08
N LYS A 524 15.02 25.35 1.84
CA LYS A 524 15.71 24.07 2.11
C LYS A 524 15.88 23.28 0.81
N ALA A 525 14.87 23.25 -0.05
CA ALA A 525 14.93 22.62 -1.35
C ALA A 525 16.00 23.28 -2.24
N SER A 526 16.01 24.61 -2.34
CA SER A 526 17.00 25.35 -3.13
C SER A 526 18.44 25.19 -2.61
N VAL A 527 18.66 25.19 -1.29
CA VAL A 527 19.98 24.90 -0.69
C VAL A 527 20.41 23.46 -0.98
N LYS A 528 19.48 22.51 -0.89
CA LYS A 528 19.74 21.10 -1.21
C LYS A 528 20.09 20.92 -2.69
N ASP A 529 19.42 21.62 -3.60
CA ASP A 529 19.69 21.57 -5.04
C ASP A 529 21.03 22.23 -5.38
N ARG A 530 21.45 23.27 -4.66
CA ARG A 530 22.80 23.84 -4.79
C ARG A 530 23.90 22.90 -4.31
N LEU A 531 23.62 22.06 -3.32
CA LEU A 531 24.56 21.05 -2.78
C LEU A 531 24.50 19.73 -3.57
N LEU A 532 23.39 19.46 -4.26
CA LEU A 532 23.15 18.29 -5.10
C LEU A 532 22.60 18.76 -6.47
N PRO A 533 23.48 19.24 -7.38
CA PRO A 533 23.09 19.88 -8.66
C PRO A 533 22.36 18.95 -9.66
N PHE A 534 22.03 17.73 -9.25
CA PHE A 534 21.35 16.68 -10.03
C PHE A 534 19.97 16.31 -9.46
N LYS A 535 19.49 17.02 -8.43
CA LYS A 535 18.08 17.00 -8.09
C LYS A 535 17.40 18.02 -8.98
N ASP A 536 16.45 17.55 -9.79
CA ASP A 536 15.84 18.32 -10.87
C ASP A 536 14.89 19.46 -10.44
N HIS A 537 15.17 20.06 -9.28
CA HIS A 537 14.44 21.19 -8.73
C HIS A 537 12.94 20.91 -8.55
N LEU A 538 12.61 19.64 -8.26
CA LEU A 538 11.26 19.15 -8.01
C LEU A 538 11.07 18.82 -6.52
N THR A 539 9.85 19.04 -6.01
CA THR A 539 9.43 18.62 -4.68
C THR A 539 9.42 17.09 -4.54
N PRO A 540 9.24 16.55 -3.32
CA PRO A 540 8.74 15.18 -3.15
C PRO A 540 7.46 14.95 -3.96
N GLY A 541 7.18 13.69 -4.31
CA GLY A 541 5.99 13.34 -5.08
C GLY A 541 4.73 13.27 -4.23
N GLU A 542 3.59 13.46 -4.87
CA GLU A 542 2.25 13.18 -4.36
C GLU A 542 1.60 12.16 -5.29
N PHE A 543 1.00 11.10 -4.74
CA PHE A 543 0.12 10.23 -5.50
C PHE A 543 -1.31 10.79 -5.52
N ILE A 544 -1.92 10.82 -6.70
CA ILE A 544 -3.28 11.30 -6.93
C ILE A 544 -4.16 10.18 -7.53
N PRO A 545 -5.37 9.94 -6.99
CA PRO A 545 -6.28 8.87 -7.42
C PRO A 545 -7.00 9.19 -8.74
N THR A 546 -6.25 9.33 -9.84
CA THR A 546 -6.81 9.61 -11.18
C THR A 546 -7.79 8.54 -11.64
N ARG A 547 -7.55 7.28 -11.27
CA ARG A 547 -8.43 6.16 -11.61
C ARG A 547 -9.75 6.18 -10.83
N LEU A 548 -9.74 6.64 -9.58
CA LEU A 548 -10.98 6.88 -8.81
C LEU A 548 -11.82 7.99 -9.44
N LEU A 549 -11.19 9.08 -9.88
CA LEU A 549 -11.88 10.15 -10.61
C LEU A 549 -12.50 9.64 -11.92
N GLN A 550 -11.78 8.79 -12.67
CA GLN A 550 -12.33 8.12 -13.84
C GLN A 550 -13.55 7.24 -13.48
N PHE A 551 -13.49 6.51 -12.38
CA PHE A 551 -14.62 5.72 -11.89
C PHE A 551 -15.85 6.58 -11.57
N PHE A 552 -15.67 7.72 -10.89
CA PHE A 552 -16.78 8.66 -10.64
C PHE A 552 -17.39 9.22 -11.94
N GLN A 553 -16.58 9.49 -12.96
CA GLN A 553 -17.10 9.87 -14.27
C GLN A 553 -17.90 8.75 -14.94
N ILE A 554 -17.46 7.49 -14.78
CA ILE A 554 -18.22 6.32 -15.27
C ILE A 554 -19.56 6.24 -14.55
N LEU A 555 -19.58 6.36 -13.23
CA LEU A 555 -20.83 6.37 -12.46
C LEU A 555 -21.77 7.49 -12.93
N LYS A 556 -21.27 8.73 -13.12
CA LYS A 556 -22.06 9.86 -13.63
C LYS A 556 -22.71 9.56 -14.98
N HIS A 557 -21.92 9.05 -15.94
CA HIS A 557 -22.34 8.98 -17.34
C HIS A 557 -22.94 7.63 -17.74
N ARG A 558 -22.59 6.55 -17.05
CA ARG A 558 -23.01 5.18 -17.37
C ARG A 558 -24.01 4.62 -16.37
N PHE A 559 -24.05 5.14 -15.14
CA PHE A 559 -25.01 4.74 -14.12
C PHE A 559 -25.64 5.98 -13.47
N PRO A 560 -26.24 6.92 -14.22
CA PRO A 560 -26.69 8.21 -13.67
C PRO A 560 -27.60 8.12 -12.43
N ASN A 561 -28.37 7.03 -12.30
CA ASN A 561 -29.30 6.78 -11.19
C ASN A 561 -28.74 5.84 -10.10
N HIS A 562 -27.41 5.69 -10.01
CA HIS A 562 -26.78 4.85 -9.00
C HIS A 562 -26.94 5.41 -7.57
N THR A 563 -26.92 4.49 -6.60
CA THR A 563 -26.66 4.70 -5.19
C THR A 563 -25.36 3.95 -4.86
N LEU A 564 -24.27 4.68 -4.60
CA LEU A 564 -22.96 4.12 -4.31
C LEU A 564 -22.92 3.62 -2.86
N ILE A 565 -22.36 2.43 -2.66
CA ILE A 565 -21.92 1.89 -1.38
C ILE A 565 -20.47 1.50 -1.56
N SER A 566 -19.57 2.20 -0.89
CA SER A 566 -18.14 1.91 -0.95
C SER A 566 -17.52 1.86 0.44
N SER A 567 -16.49 1.05 0.59
CA SER A 567 -15.75 0.90 1.84
C SER A 567 -14.31 0.57 1.51
N ASP A 568 -13.37 1.22 2.19
CA ASP A 568 -11.94 1.04 1.94
C ASP A 568 -11.09 1.58 3.09
N PHE A 569 -9.79 1.31 3.05
CA PHE A 569 -8.84 1.79 4.04
C PHE A 569 -8.68 3.31 3.97
N ASN A 570 -8.86 4.01 5.08
CA ASN A 570 -8.57 5.44 5.21
C ASN A 570 -7.10 5.72 5.61
N TYR A 571 -6.40 4.69 6.09
CA TYR A 571 -5.00 4.74 6.46
C TYR A 571 -4.37 3.35 6.34
N LEU A 572 -3.12 3.30 5.86
CA LEU A 572 -2.30 2.11 5.78
C LEU A 572 -0.97 2.33 6.51
N PRO A 573 -0.52 1.38 7.35
CA PRO A 573 0.82 1.43 7.94
C PRO A 573 1.90 1.09 6.90
N ASN A 574 3.14 1.54 7.11
CA ASN A 574 4.30 1.17 6.29
C ASN A 574 4.18 1.54 4.79
N THR A 575 3.57 2.69 4.50
CA THR A 575 3.57 3.26 3.14
C THR A 575 5.00 3.57 2.68
N MET A 576 5.26 3.46 1.38
CA MET A 576 6.59 3.72 0.84
C MET A 576 7.06 5.17 1.14
N PRO A 577 8.34 5.38 1.51
CA PRO A 577 8.80 6.67 1.97
C PRO A 577 9.03 7.67 0.82
N GLY A 578 8.97 8.96 1.14
CA GLY A 578 9.34 10.06 0.25
C GLY A 578 8.24 10.56 -0.68
N TYR A 579 7.00 10.13 -0.49
CA TYR A 579 5.83 10.57 -1.25
C TYR A 579 4.65 10.83 -0.32
N TYR A 580 3.83 11.84 -0.65
CA TYR A 580 2.54 12.09 -0.02
C TYR A 580 1.46 11.17 -0.63
N ASN A 581 0.56 10.64 0.20
CA ASN A 581 -0.46 9.64 -0.17
C ASN A 581 0.14 8.38 -0.83
N ALA A 582 1.33 7.98 -0.38
CA ALA A 582 2.05 6.85 -0.93
C ALA A 582 1.33 5.51 -0.69
N PRO A 583 1.50 4.53 -1.59
CA PRO A 583 0.93 3.20 -1.39
C PRO A 583 1.76 2.40 -0.38
N VAL A 584 1.14 1.36 0.16
CA VAL A 584 1.86 0.18 0.64
C VAL A 584 2.10 -0.73 -0.55
N VAL A 585 3.37 -1.13 -0.73
CA VAL A 585 3.76 -2.09 -1.76
C VAL A 585 4.29 -3.31 -1.03
N GLN A 586 3.59 -4.43 -1.13
CA GLN A 586 3.89 -5.60 -0.30
C GLN A 586 3.59 -6.92 -0.97
N THR A 587 4.24 -7.97 -0.52
CA THR A 587 3.95 -9.35 -0.90
C THR A 587 4.13 -10.27 0.31
N VAL A 588 3.72 -11.53 0.19
CA VAL A 588 3.92 -12.51 1.26
C VAL A 588 4.99 -13.49 0.86
N ILE A 589 5.97 -13.65 1.74
CA ILE A 589 7.07 -14.60 1.62
C ILE A 589 7.14 -15.38 2.93
N LYS A 590 7.01 -16.72 2.87
CA LYS A 590 7.01 -17.61 4.05
C LYS A 590 6.05 -17.15 5.16
N ASP A 591 4.81 -16.85 4.79
CA ASP A 591 3.74 -16.42 5.71
C ASP A 591 4.06 -15.12 6.48
N ARG A 592 4.97 -14.30 5.94
CA ARG A 592 5.29 -12.95 6.44
C ARG A 592 5.03 -11.92 5.35
N MET A 593 4.40 -10.83 5.74
CA MET A 593 4.29 -9.63 4.91
C MET A 593 5.68 -9.01 4.75
N VAL A 594 6.07 -8.74 3.51
CA VAL A 594 7.30 -8.04 3.15
C VAL A 594 6.92 -6.82 2.33
N ASP A 595 7.13 -5.64 2.91
CA ASP A 595 6.97 -4.35 2.25
C ASP A 595 8.25 -3.91 1.52
N VAL A 596 8.09 -3.07 0.51
CA VAL A 596 9.18 -2.51 -0.29
C VAL A 596 9.08 -1.00 -0.39
N SER A 597 10.23 -0.36 -0.59
CA SER A 597 10.37 1.11 -0.58
C SER A 597 9.96 1.80 -1.90
N THR A 598 9.45 1.05 -2.88
CA THR A 598 9.07 1.59 -4.20
C THR A 598 8.00 0.75 -4.89
N TYR A 599 7.13 1.40 -5.66
CA TYR A 599 6.20 0.74 -6.57
C TYR A 599 6.88 0.19 -7.83
N MET A 600 8.09 0.66 -8.17
CA MET A 600 8.87 0.21 -9.33
C MET A 600 9.56 -1.15 -9.06
N CYS A 601 8.73 -2.14 -8.76
CA CYS A 601 9.13 -3.54 -8.61
C CYS A 601 8.74 -4.34 -9.85
N HIS A 602 9.27 -5.56 -9.96
CA HIS A 602 8.95 -6.43 -11.08
C HIS A 602 7.43 -6.71 -11.11
N GLN A 603 6.77 -6.36 -12.21
CA GLN A 603 5.30 -6.33 -12.30
C GLN A 603 4.67 -7.66 -11.90
N GLY A 604 3.60 -7.60 -11.10
CA GLY A 604 2.81 -8.75 -10.65
C GLY A 604 3.34 -9.51 -9.45
N TYR A 605 4.44 -9.10 -8.84
CA TYR A 605 4.95 -9.74 -7.63
C TYR A 605 4.38 -9.17 -6.34
N PHE A 606 4.03 -7.89 -6.38
CA PHE A 606 3.63 -7.11 -5.22
C PHE A 606 2.21 -6.61 -5.43
N ASP A 607 1.45 -6.66 -4.35
CA ASP A 607 0.25 -5.88 -4.20
C ASP A 607 0.63 -4.40 -4.02
N ILE A 608 -0.23 -3.51 -4.48
CA ILE A 608 -0.06 -2.06 -4.40
C ILE A 608 -1.42 -1.51 -3.94
N MET A 609 -1.43 -0.93 -2.74
CA MET A 609 -2.65 -0.41 -2.12
C MET A 609 -2.45 1.00 -1.62
N PHE A 610 -3.44 1.84 -1.87
CA PHE A 610 -3.47 3.24 -1.48
C PHE A 610 -4.48 3.48 -0.36
N PRO A 611 -4.15 4.30 0.65
CA PRO A 611 -5.18 4.80 1.55
C PRO A 611 -6.10 5.78 0.81
N THR A 612 -7.39 5.71 1.09
CA THR A 612 -8.41 6.61 0.53
C THR A 612 -8.63 7.81 1.45
N ASP A 613 -8.39 9.02 0.94
CA ASP A 613 -8.90 10.25 1.57
C ASP A 613 -10.40 10.39 1.26
N PHE A 614 -11.23 9.82 2.13
CA PHE A 614 -12.69 9.81 1.94
C PHE A 614 -13.33 11.20 1.94
N ALA A 615 -12.73 12.17 2.64
CA ALA A 615 -13.25 13.53 2.67
C ALA A 615 -13.09 14.18 1.30
N LEU A 616 -11.89 14.08 0.71
CA LEU A 616 -11.62 14.55 -0.64
C LEU A 616 -12.38 13.73 -1.69
N ALA A 617 -12.45 12.41 -1.55
CA ALA A 617 -13.18 11.53 -2.46
C ALA A 617 -14.68 11.87 -2.50
N SER A 618 -15.32 12.12 -1.34
CA SER A 618 -16.73 12.53 -1.27
C SER A 618 -16.98 13.90 -1.90
N ASP A 619 -16.09 14.88 -1.66
CA ASP A 619 -16.18 16.19 -2.29
C ASP A 619 -16.05 16.09 -3.82
N MET A 620 -15.08 15.31 -4.32
CA MET A 620 -14.93 15.06 -5.75
C MET A 620 -16.11 14.28 -6.33
N TYR A 621 -16.61 13.26 -5.65
CA TYR A 621 -17.79 12.51 -6.06
C TYR A 621 -18.99 13.45 -6.23
N LYS A 622 -19.21 14.38 -5.30
CA LYS A 622 -20.25 15.41 -5.38
C LYS A 622 -20.03 16.35 -6.57
N GLN A 623 -18.83 16.90 -6.73
CA GLN A 623 -18.53 17.80 -7.85
C GLN A 623 -18.72 17.11 -9.21
N VAL A 624 -18.34 15.84 -9.32
CA VAL A 624 -18.43 15.06 -10.56
C VAL A 624 -19.86 14.63 -10.81
N THR A 625 -20.50 13.91 -9.89
CA THR A 625 -21.78 13.24 -10.11
C THR A 625 -22.99 14.11 -9.79
N GLY A 626 -22.82 15.15 -8.96
CA GLY A 626 -23.91 15.93 -8.39
C GLY A 626 -24.63 15.26 -7.21
N LYS A 627 -24.25 14.03 -6.84
CA LYS A 627 -24.83 13.28 -5.73
C LYS A 627 -24.04 13.55 -4.45
N LEU A 628 -24.73 13.63 -3.32
CA LEU A 628 -24.08 13.73 -2.02
C LEU A 628 -23.62 12.34 -1.60
N ALA A 629 -22.52 12.26 -0.84
CA ALA A 629 -22.11 11.02 -0.19
C ALA A 629 -21.77 11.30 1.27
N ARG A 630 -22.34 10.49 2.16
CA ARG A 630 -21.98 10.45 3.58
C ARG A 630 -20.74 9.60 3.75
N VAL A 631 -19.80 10.12 4.52
CA VAL A 631 -18.61 9.38 4.98
C VAL A 631 -18.80 9.09 6.46
N GLU A 632 -18.60 7.85 6.85
CA GLU A 632 -18.69 7.40 8.24
C GLU A 632 -17.66 6.31 8.50
N SER A 633 -17.24 6.13 9.74
CA SER A 633 -16.31 5.06 10.08
C SER A 633 -16.97 3.67 9.91
N HIS A 634 -16.15 2.64 9.71
CA HIS A 634 -16.59 1.24 9.69
C HIS A 634 -17.49 0.89 10.89
N LYS A 635 -17.09 1.33 12.08
CA LYS A 635 -17.83 1.11 13.31
C LYS A 635 -19.19 1.80 13.32
N GLU A 636 -19.25 3.07 12.95
CA GLU A 636 -20.52 3.83 12.91
C GLU A 636 -21.53 3.21 11.94
N PHE A 637 -21.08 2.85 10.74
CA PHE A 637 -21.93 2.19 9.75
C PHE A 637 -22.51 0.88 10.31
N LEU A 638 -21.64 0.01 10.84
CA LEU A 638 -22.08 -1.30 11.33
C LEU A 638 -22.91 -1.19 12.62
N GLN A 639 -22.63 -0.25 13.50
CA GLN A 639 -23.48 0.00 14.67
C GLN A 639 -24.91 0.39 14.26
N GLN A 640 -25.05 1.09 13.13
CA GLN A 640 -26.37 1.47 12.62
C GLN A 640 -27.09 0.30 11.91
N TRP A 641 -26.36 -0.54 11.17
CA TRP A 641 -26.96 -1.46 10.20
C TRP A 641 -26.79 -2.95 10.51
N SER A 642 -25.92 -3.33 11.45
CA SER A 642 -25.68 -4.74 11.81
C SER A 642 -26.45 -5.17 13.06
N ASP A 643 -26.58 -6.50 13.24
CA ASP A 643 -26.96 -7.07 14.53
C ASP A 643 -25.72 -7.14 15.43
N VAL A 644 -25.51 -6.07 16.22
CA VAL A 644 -24.34 -5.92 17.07
C VAL A 644 -24.32 -6.98 18.18
N GLU A 645 -25.49 -7.35 18.71
CA GLU A 645 -25.60 -8.36 19.76
C GLU A 645 -25.11 -9.72 19.25
N ALA A 646 -25.48 -10.09 18.03
CA ALA A 646 -25.05 -11.36 17.42
C ALA A 646 -23.53 -11.49 17.18
N THR A 647 -22.79 -10.38 17.17
CA THR A 647 -21.32 -10.37 16.99
C THR A 647 -20.54 -9.94 18.22
N THR A 648 -21.19 -9.91 19.39
CA THR A 648 -20.55 -9.54 20.66
C THR A 648 -20.12 -10.80 21.42
N THR A 649 -18.89 -10.80 21.95
CA THR A 649 -18.35 -11.90 22.77
C THR A 649 -18.95 -11.91 24.17
N LYS A 650 -18.76 -12.98 24.94
CA LYS A 650 -19.24 -13.08 26.33
C LYS A 650 -18.72 -11.95 27.23
N LYS A 651 -17.50 -11.48 26.99
CA LYS A 651 -16.91 -10.34 27.72
C LYS A 651 -17.37 -8.96 27.22
N GLY A 652 -18.22 -8.90 26.19
CA GLY A 652 -18.79 -7.65 25.67
C GLY A 652 -17.96 -6.96 24.57
N GLU A 653 -16.94 -7.62 24.03
CA GLU A 653 -16.13 -7.10 22.92
C GLU A 653 -16.81 -7.42 21.58
N ASN A 654 -16.60 -6.60 20.55
CA ASN A 654 -17.21 -6.85 19.24
C ASN A 654 -16.14 -6.84 18.13
N PRO A 655 -15.58 -8.02 17.77
CA PRO A 655 -14.53 -8.12 16.76
C PRO A 655 -14.90 -7.47 15.42
N MET A 656 -16.18 -7.58 15.01
CA MET A 656 -16.67 -7.00 13.76
C MET A 656 -16.58 -5.48 13.74
N LEU A 657 -16.88 -4.83 14.86
CA LEU A 657 -16.81 -3.36 14.99
C LEU A 657 -15.38 -2.86 15.19
N ASP A 658 -14.52 -3.65 15.84
CA ASP A 658 -13.26 -3.16 16.40
C ASP A 658 -12.01 -3.55 15.60
N PHE A 659 -12.07 -4.47 14.63
CA PHE A 659 -10.88 -4.90 13.88
C PHE A 659 -10.48 -3.92 12.76
N TYR A 660 -11.45 -3.39 12.01
CA TYR A 660 -11.19 -2.56 10.83
C TYR A 660 -11.35 -1.07 11.15
N LYS A 661 -10.67 -0.60 12.21
CA LYS A 661 -10.75 0.81 12.66
C LYS A 661 -10.21 1.79 11.62
N ASN A 662 -9.33 1.33 10.73
CA ASN A 662 -8.77 2.08 9.62
C ASN A 662 -9.58 1.93 8.32
N VAL A 663 -10.83 1.49 8.39
CA VAL A 663 -11.77 1.42 7.25
C VAL A 663 -12.87 2.45 7.44
N SER A 664 -13.33 3.03 6.35
CA SER A 664 -14.46 3.95 6.34
C SER A 664 -15.41 3.62 5.19
N PHE A 665 -16.70 3.90 5.41
CA PHE A 665 -17.72 3.79 4.39
C PHE A 665 -17.97 5.14 3.74
N MET A 666 -18.23 5.12 2.44
CA MET A 666 -18.80 6.23 1.69
C MET A 666 -20.04 5.74 0.95
N VAL A 667 -21.20 6.29 1.33
CA VAL A 667 -22.52 5.91 0.83
C VAL A 667 -23.28 7.13 0.30
N SER A 668 -23.92 7.03 -0.87
CA SER A 668 -24.57 8.17 -1.54
C SER A 668 -26.07 8.29 -1.33
#